data_AF-A0A2S8GUR9-F1
#
_entry.id   AF-A0A2S8GUR9-F1
#
_cell.length_a   1.000
_cell.length_b   1.000
_cell.length_c   1.000
_cell.angle_alpha   90.00
_cell.angle_beta   90.00
_cell.angle_gamma   90.00
#
_symmetry.space_group_name_H-M   'P 1'
#
loop_
_entity.id
_entity.type
_entity.pdbx_description
1 polymer ?
#
loop_
_entity_poly.entity_id
_entity_poly.type
_entity_poly.pdbx_seq_one_letter_code
_entity_poly.pdbx_strand_id
1 'polypeptide(L)'
;MGKLEQLESRIALSAVPWGAQDVDTGEFMLGDVSVSVVFFESNGTGANNTEDWTDAYRDEVKAKINDAMQWWKDTLALQSSVHELNFDIDYTYADNPVPIGIEPISYAATELETWVGTFLDYVGAARTDEIDNDVRRYNHEQRVAHDTNWAFTIFVINAQNDSDGLFAPGSIRGAFSIAGGAFMAVPSGRPASTIAHETSHQFWAMDEYANSGDYDDTRGYYDTQNTNAYDGNPDRDSITTSLLGDSAALVEAYANHTSSVSSFESIGWRDSDGDGLFDVFDVPMQFSASSAFDPATNQLRIVGQGSIGVLPNMNSWGRQNSMTTNRISHIEFRVDGGSWQTGPVIDDYTADIDFSVQLADAGPHSVEVRLVDETGMITSAVLDASTTHIDSTPLHGFSGYVTYDANNNGTYDPGEAGLAGWIVEVINQVGSPVVAQTTIEPDDFSQGHIFYDPIDGITLSAFGGGIEPGLSDVAARNSTLASTGERGFYNYSSGSWSNLWSDQRQLRIDFTSPVSRVSIDAIAQLDGDVGVLELYDADDNLLGRYTTSPMAAGSSETMVVELDLPTAAYAIARGHLNDTDDPRRQPLYIGLDNLKVGRSNKTVTNALGGFTLPFDVSGDYRLRITPSEYYDSSDPVDVSLTAQTGTSRVSLSASIAETSWHNPLLRADVNHDGAIDEADIDLILNELRNPVLTAGSATASRVLGASHQNEDPYIDVNADGRFDKRDLLAAIDAKTAQEIAADNLDGEPRVIPLYFPASADSSTMPLAEAEPGSLPSVLADLPHANLQGSASLVSYVIDLTTIRDSIDSKQAQTVSSVSLDSDTEASFASFSPNWSDALILDAAAHRADRSLLRSSPNDEATDQYFAGLCEDLPSSAKQL
;
A
#
# COMPACT_ATOMS: atom_id res chain seq x y z
N MET A 1 -14.13 -35.19 9.21
CA MET A 1 -14.79 -34.05 8.54
C MET A 1 -15.40 -33.15 9.60
N GLY A 2 -14.58 -32.33 10.26
CA GLY A 2 -15.03 -31.22 11.07
C GLY A 2 -14.81 -29.96 10.24
N LYS A 3 -15.85 -29.13 10.09
CA LYS A 3 -15.76 -27.82 9.46
C LYS A 3 -14.90 -26.93 10.36
N LEU A 4 -13.85 -26.31 9.81
CA LEU A 4 -13.23 -25.15 10.42
C LEU A 4 -14.25 -24.01 10.38
N GLU A 5 -14.60 -23.45 11.54
CA GLU A 5 -15.27 -22.16 11.61
C GLU A 5 -14.19 -21.08 11.59
N GLN A 6 -14.17 -20.32 10.50
CA GLN A 6 -13.34 -19.15 10.31
C GLN A 6 -14.08 -17.97 10.95
N LEU A 7 -13.42 -17.24 11.85
CA LEU A 7 -13.91 -15.93 12.30
C LEU A 7 -13.78 -14.98 11.09
N GLU A 8 -14.89 -14.78 10.37
CA GLU A 8 -14.97 -13.78 9.30
C GLU A 8 -14.68 -12.39 9.89
N SER A 9 -13.48 -11.89 9.62
CA SER A 9 -13.20 -10.47 9.64
C SER A 9 -14.04 -9.84 8.53
N ARG A 10 -15.15 -9.21 8.91
CA ARG A 10 -15.97 -8.41 7.98
C ARG A 10 -15.25 -7.10 7.69
N ILE A 11 -14.38 -7.10 6.69
CA ILE A 11 -13.92 -5.88 6.04
C ILE A 11 -14.67 -5.79 4.72
N ALA A 12 -15.34 -4.66 4.49
CA ALA A 12 -15.91 -4.35 3.18
C ALA A 12 -14.74 -4.23 2.20
N LEU A 13 -14.50 -5.28 1.41
CA LEU A 13 -13.53 -5.27 0.32
C LEU A 13 -14.06 -4.31 -0.73
N SER A 14 -13.55 -3.08 -0.73
CA SER A 14 -13.74 -2.14 -1.83
C SER A 14 -13.08 -2.72 -3.07
N ALA A 15 -13.76 -2.74 -4.22
CA ALA A 15 -13.15 -3.06 -5.52
C ALA A 15 -12.13 -2.00 -6.01
N VAL A 16 -12.01 -0.86 -5.30
CA VAL A 16 -10.99 0.16 -5.62
C VAL A 16 -9.59 -0.49 -5.59
N PRO A 17 -8.79 -0.36 -6.66
CA PRO A 17 -7.45 -0.94 -6.73
C PRO A 17 -6.59 -0.52 -5.55
N TRP A 18 -5.77 -1.45 -5.04
CA TRP A 18 -4.84 -1.13 -3.96
C TRP A 18 -3.82 -0.10 -4.45
N GLY A 19 -3.65 1.00 -3.71
CA GLY A 19 -2.78 2.12 -4.09
C GLY A 19 -3.47 3.26 -4.86
N ALA A 20 -4.70 3.07 -5.34
CA ALA A 20 -5.44 4.11 -6.07
C ALA A 20 -6.08 5.16 -5.14
N GLN A 21 -6.07 6.43 -5.56
CA GLN A 21 -6.75 7.56 -4.91
C GLN A 21 -8.04 7.96 -5.65
N ASP A 22 -8.75 8.97 -5.13
CA ASP A 22 -10.05 9.43 -5.62
C ASP A 22 -10.04 10.02 -7.04
N VAL A 23 -8.87 10.33 -7.59
CA VAL A 23 -8.70 10.80 -8.97
C VAL A 23 -8.01 9.79 -9.89
N ASP A 24 -7.57 8.64 -9.37
CA ASP A 24 -6.99 7.57 -10.19
C ASP A 24 -8.12 6.65 -10.67
N THR A 25 -8.84 7.08 -11.70
CA THR A 25 -10.08 6.42 -12.17
C THR A 25 -9.93 5.62 -13.46
N GLY A 26 -8.80 5.72 -14.17
CA GLY A 26 -8.49 4.89 -15.34
C GLY A 26 -7.00 4.85 -15.67
N GLU A 27 -6.28 3.89 -15.10
CA GLU A 27 -4.82 3.76 -15.28
C GLU A 27 -4.42 2.66 -16.29
N PHE A 28 -5.16 1.55 -16.32
CA PHE A 28 -5.03 0.50 -17.32
C PHE A 28 -6.37 -0.21 -17.54
N MET A 29 -6.62 -0.71 -18.75
CA MET A 29 -7.92 -1.23 -19.19
C MET A 29 -8.07 -2.73 -18.88
N LEU A 30 -8.14 -3.08 -17.59
CA LEU A 30 -8.35 -4.45 -17.10
C LEU A 30 -9.26 -4.45 -15.87
N GLY A 31 -9.97 -5.55 -15.64
CA GLY A 31 -10.93 -5.68 -14.54
C GLY A 31 -12.28 -5.04 -14.84
N ASP A 32 -12.97 -4.59 -13.80
CA ASP A 32 -14.32 -4.03 -13.92
C ASP A 32 -14.28 -2.50 -14.02
N VAL A 33 -15.01 -1.95 -14.99
CA VAL A 33 -15.06 -0.52 -15.31
C VAL A 33 -16.52 -0.04 -15.26
N SER A 34 -16.83 0.94 -14.42
CA SER A 34 -18.14 1.61 -14.48
C SER A 34 -18.14 2.75 -15.49
N VAL A 35 -19.20 2.85 -16.29
CA VAL A 35 -19.34 3.85 -17.36
C VAL A 35 -20.63 4.62 -17.17
N SER A 36 -20.55 5.87 -16.72
CA SER A 36 -21.70 6.76 -16.63
C SER A 36 -22.02 7.36 -17.99
N VAL A 37 -23.23 7.15 -18.52
CA VAL A 37 -23.65 7.71 -19.82
C VAL A 37 -24.65 8.84 -19.61
N VAL A 38 -24.27 10.05 -20.05
CA VAL A 38 -25.00 11.29 -19.81
C VAL A 38 -25.49 11.89 -21.11
N PHE A 39 -26.80 12.05 -21.24
CA PHE A 39 -27.42 12.75 -22.37
C PHE A 39 -27.91 14.11 -21.89
N PHE A 40 -27.78 15.13 -22.73
CA PHE A 40 -28.33 16.47 -22.45
C PHE A 40 -29.59 16.72 -23.27
N GLU A 41 -30.60 17.34 -22.67
CA GLU A 41 -31.81 17.80 -23.35
C GLU A 41 -31.95 19.32 -23.15
N SER A 42 -31.94 20.07 -24.25
CA SER A 42 -32.16 21.51 -24.20
C SER A 42 -33.61 21.79 -23.77
N ASN A 43 -33.78 22.72 -22.84
CA ASN A 43 -35.10 23.20 -22.40
C ASN A 43 -35.53 24.48 -23.13
N GLY A 44 -34.77 24.89 -24.15
CA GLY A 44 -35.05 26.06 -24.97
C GLY A 44 -34.97 27.42 -24.25
N THR A 45 -34.35 27.48 -23.05
CA THR A 45 -34.15 28.75 -22.32
C THR A 45 -33.02 29.61 -22.89
N GLY A 46 -32.12 29.04 -23.70
CA GLY A 46 -31.07 29.70 -24.48
C GLY A 46 -31.44 29.93 -25.96
N ALA A 47 -30.43 30.07 -26.83
CA ALA A 47 -30.62 30.18 -28.29
C ALA A 47 -30.41 28.79 -28.94
N ASN A 48 -31.37 28.37 -29.76
CA ASN A 48 -31.49 27.05 -30.43
C ASN A 48 -32.05 25.91 -29.56
N ASN A 49 -33.04 25.21 -30.13
CA ASN A 49 -33.75 24.05 -29.59
C ASN A 49 -34.28 23.20 -30.76
N THR A 50 -33.36 22.70 -31.57
CA THR A 50 -33.57 21.85 -32.75
C THR A 50 -33.24 20.37 -32.53
N GLU A 51 -32.56 20.01 -31.45
CA GLU A 51 -32.04 18.68 -31.11
C GLU A 51 -32.82 18.04 -29.96
N ASP A 52 -33.98 17.46 -30.26
CA ASP A 52 -34.81 16.77 -29.26
C ASP A 52 -34.54 15.25 -29.27
N TRP A 53 -34.36 14.63 -28.11
CA TRP A 53 -34.16 13.17 -28.03
C TRP A 53 -35.46 12.40 -28.26
N THR A 54 -35.46 11.49 -29.24
CA THR A 54 -36.50 10.45 -29.38
C THR A 54 -36.07 9.14 -28.75
N ASP A 55 -37.01 8.35 -28.22
CA ASP A 55 -36.72 7.03 -27.61
C ASP A 55 -35.92 6.13 -28.58
N ALA A 56 -36.33 6.08 -29.85
CA ALA A 56 -35.68 5.27 -30.87
C ALA A 56 -34.24 5.73 -31.15
N TYR A 57 -33.97 7.03 -31.15
CA TYR A 57 -32.62 7.54 -31.37
C TYR A 57 -31.74 7.35 -30.13
N ARG A 58 -32.29 7.48 -28.92
CA ARG A 58 -31.56 7.14 -27.69
C ARG A 58 -31.14 5.67 -27.70
N ASP A 59 -32.05 4.76 -28.03
CA ASP A 59 -31.75 3.32 -28.12
C ASP A 59 -30.69 3.02 -29.18
N GLU A 60 -30.70 3.72 -30.32
CA GLU A 60 -29.66 3.60 -31.34
C GLU A 60 -28.28 4.00 -30.82
N VAL A 61 -28.17 5.11 -30.09
CA VAL A 61 -26.89 5.57 -29.53
C VAL A 61 -26.40 4.63 -28.43
N LYS A 62 -27.29 4.16 -27.56
CA LYS A 62 -26.95 3.16 -26.54
C LYS A 62 -26.44 1.85 -27.17
N ALA A 63 -27.03 1.42 -28.29
CA ALA A 63 -26.54 0.26 -29.03
C ALA A 63 -25.09 0.46 -29.52
N LYS A 64 -24.75 1.65 -30.04
CA LYS A 64 -23.37 1.97 -30.46
C LYS A 64 -22.39 1.96 -29.29
N ILE A 65 -22.79 2.46 -28.12
CA ILE A 65 -21.97 2.41 -26.90
C ILE A 65 -21.73 0.96 -26.48
N ASN A 66 -22.78 0.13 -26.45
CA ASN A 66 -22.66 -1.28 -26.12
C ASN A 66 -21.74 -2.02 -27.11
N ASP A 67 -21.88 -1.76 -28.41
CA ASP A 67 -21.03 -2.37 -29.44
C ASP A 67 -19.55 -1.98 -29.27
N ALA A 68 -19.28 -0.72 -28.91
CA ALA A 68 -17.93 -0.23 -28.66
C ALA A 68 -17.28 -0.86 -27.41
N MET A 69 -18.03 -0.97 -26.31
CA MET A 69 -17.55 -1.63 -25.08
C MET A 69 -17.37 -3.13 -25.31
N GLN A 70 -18.29 -3.78 -26.04
CA GLN A 70 -18.16 -5.19 -26.38
C GLN A 70 -16.94 -5.44 -27.29
N TRP A 71 -16.63 -4.52 -28.20
CA TRP A 71 -15.43 -4.60 -29.03
C TRP A 71 -14.17 -4.74 -28.20
N TRP A 72 -14.00 -3.94 -27.14
CA TRP A 72 -12.83 -4.03 -26.24
C TRP A 72 -12.75 -5.36 -25.51
N LYS A 73 -13.88 -5.89 -25.05
CA LYS A 73 -13.95 -7.21 -24.41
C LYS A 73 -13.55 -8.33 -25.37
N ASP A 74 -14.06 -8.29 -26.59
CA ASP A 74 -13.75 -9.26 -27.64
C ASP A 74 -12.28 -9.16 -28.07
N THR A 75 -11.75 -7.93 -28.16
CA THR A 75 -10.33 -7.68 -28.46
C THR A 75 -9.44 -8.24 -27.35
N LEU A 76 -9.75 -8.00 -26.06
CA LEU A 76 -8.98 -8.57 -24.95
C LEU A 76 -8.96 -10.11 -25.01
N ALA A 77 -10.10 -10.74 -25.27
CA ALA A 77 -10.21 -12.20 -25.37
C ALA A 77 -9.36 -12.80 -26.52
N LEU A 78 -8.95 -11.98 -27.50
CA LEU A 78 -7.99 -12.37 -28.55
C LEU A 78 -6.54 -12.15 -28.12
N GLN A 79 -6.27 -11.20 -27.22
CA GLN A 79 -4.93 -10.86 -26.72
C GLN A 79 -4.52 -11.74 -25.53
N SER A 80 -5.43 -12.06 -24.61
CA SER A 80 -5.16 -12.88 -23.43
C SER A 80 -6.33 -13.80 -23.08
N SER A 81 -6.01 -14.96 -22.49
CA SER A 81 -6.99 -15.88 -21.89
C SER A 81 -6.99 -15.84 -20.36
N VAL A 82 -6.14 -15.02 -19.76
CA VAL A 82 -5.91 -14.96 -18.30
C VAL A 82 -6.65 -13.78 -17.70
N HIS A 83 -6.69 -12.64 -18.40
CA HIS A 83 -7.28 -11.41 -17.91
C HIS A 83 -8.75 -11.24 -18.30
N GLU A 84 -9.46 -10.48 -17.48
CA GLU A 84 -10.84 -10.10 -17.72
C GLU A 84 -11.00 -8.58 -17.88
N LEU A 85 -12.00 -8.19 -18.64
CA LEU A 85 -12.45 -6.81 -18.79
C LEU A 85 -13.97 -6.80 -18.86
N ASN A 86 -14.61 -6.08 -17.96
CA ASN A 86 -16.05 -5.88 -17.97
C ASN A 86 -16.39 -4.39 -17.86
N PHE A 87 -17.46 -4.01 -18.55
CA PHE A 87 -18.02 -2.67 -18.46
C PHE A 87 -19.41 -2.76 -17.83
N ASP A 88 -19.60 -2.08 -16.70
CA ASP A 88 -20.91 -1.83 -16.11
C ASP A 88 -21.40 -0.44 -16.55
N ILE A 89 -22.33 -0.41 -17.51
CA ILE A 89 -22.76 0.82 -18.17
C ILE A 89 -24.03 1.33 -17.49
N ASP A 90 -23.93 2.48 -16.81
CA ASP A 90 -25.05 3.17 -16.20
C ASP A 90 -25.70 4.14 -17.21
N TYR A 91 -26.93 3.81 -17.62
CA TYR A 91 -27.75 4.63 -18.51
C TYR A 91 -28.73 5.55 -17.77
N THR A 92 -28.63 5.71 -16.44
CA THR A 92 -29.56 6.52 -15.64
C THR A 92 -29.82 7.91 -16.23
N TYR A 93 -28.75 8.60 -16.65
CA TYR A 93 -28.80 9.95 -17.24
C TYR A 93 -28.97 9.96 -18.77
N ALA A 94 -28.94 8.81 -19.42
CA ALA A 94 -29.36 8.64 -20.81
C ALA A 94 -30.87 8.35 -20.92
N ASP A 95 -31.42 7.60 -19.95
CA ASP A 95 -32.87 7.35 -19.83
C ASP A 95 -33.63 8.57 -19.33
N ASN A 96 -32.97 9.41 -18.54
CA ASN A 96 -33.49 10.68 -18.04
C ASN A 96 -32.51 11.80 -18.38
N PRO A 97 -32.52 12.31 -19.63
CA PRO A 97 -31.57 13.33 -20.08
C PRO A 97 -31.52 14.55 -19.15
N VAL A 98 -30.31 15.03 -18.90
CA VAL A 98 -30.03 16.17 -18.03
C VAL A 98 -30.54 17.45 -18.68
N PRO A 99 -31.43 18.20 -18.02
CA PRO A 99 -31.97 19.44 -18.58
C PRO A 99 -30.91 20.53 -18.61
N ILE A 100 -30.71 21.16 -19.77
CA ILE A 100 -29.75 22.24 -19.96
C ILE A 100 -30.37 23.40 -20.76
N GLY A 101 -29.84 24.61 -20.63
CA GLY A 101 -30.36 25.79 -21.33
C GLY A 101 -29.95 25.92 -22.80
N ILE A 102 -28.99 25.13 -23.25
CA ILE A 102 -28.34 25.24 -24.57
C ILE A 102 -28.27 23.87 -25.25
N GLU A 103 -28.04 23.85 -26.55
CA GLU A 103 -27.66 22.64 -27.29
C GLU A 103 -26.15 22.58 -27.42
N PRO A 104 -25.43 21.69 -26.70
CA PRO A 104 -23.97 21.73 -26.70
C PRO A 104 -23.33 21.60 -28.09
N ILE A 105 -24.00 20.92 -29.04
CA ILE A 105 -23.53 20.78 -30.42
C ILE A 105 -23.40 22.14 -31.15
N SER A 106 -24.22 23.11 -30.79
CA SER A 106 -24.21 24.46 -31.37
C SER A 106 -23.04 25.33 -30.90
N TYR A 107 -22.19 24.82 -30.01
CA TYR A 107 -21.09 25.56 -29.38
C TYR A 107 -19.75 24.86 -29.64
N ALA A 108 -18.65 25.59 -29.44
CA ALA A 108 -17.32 25.01 -29.49
C ALA A 108 -17.15 24.02 -28.33
N ALA A 109 -16.46 22.90 -28.57
CA ALA A 109 -16.17 21.88 -27.56
C ALA A 109 -15.46 22.45 -26.31
N THR A 110 -14.69 23.53 -26.47
CA THR A 110 -14.03 24.23 -25.35
C THR A 110 -14.99 24.91 -24.37
N GLU A 111 -16.29 25.01 -24.67
CA GLU A 111 -17.31 25.45 -23.71
C GLU A 111 -17.77 24.34 -22.74
N LEU A 112 -16.98 23.26 -22.61
CA LEU A 112 -17.25 22.09 -21.77
C LEU A 112 -17.56 22.39 -20.30
N GLU A 113 -16.97 23.45 -19.76
CA GLU A 113 -17.27 23.91 -18.39
C GLU A 113 -18.77 24.19 -18.20
N THR A 114 -19.46 24.63 -19.25
CA THR A 114 -20.89 24.96 -19.17
C THR A 114 -21.74 23.70 -19.02
N TRP A 115 -21.55 22.71 -19.89
CA TRP A 115 -22.42 21.54 -19.94
C TRP A 115 -21.96 20.43 -18.99
N VAL A 116 -20.65 20.18 -18.83
CA VAL A 116 -20.14 19.28 -17.79
C VAL A 116 -20.44 19.85 -16.41
N GLY A 117 -20.26 21.16 -16.21
CA GLY A 117 -20.59 21.83 -14.95
C GLY A 117 -22.08 21.70 -14.61
N THR A 118 -22.98 21.87 -15.59
CA THR A 118 -24.42 21.66 -15.40
C THR A 118 -24.74 20.24 -14.94
N PHE A 119 -24.08 19.22 -15.49
CA PHE A 119 -24.24 17.84 -15.05
C PHE A 119 -23.76 17.64 -13.61
N LEU A 120 -22.57 18.11 -13.27
CA LEU A 120 -22.01 17.97 -11.92
C LEU A 120 -22.87 18.68 -10.87
N ASP A 121 -23.41 19.87 -11.19
CA ASP A 121 -24.39 20.56 -10.34
C ASP A 121 -25.71 19.77 -10.21
N TYR A 122 -26.17 19.14 -11.30
CA TYR A 122 -27.39 18.35 -11.32
C TYR A 122 -27.30 17.11 -10.42
N VAL A 123 -26.16 16.42 -10.41
CA VAL A 123 -25.91 15.24 -9.57
C VAL A 123 -25.45 15.61 -8.16
N GLY A 124 -25.13 16.88 -7.91
CA GLY A 124 -24.66 17.37 -6.62
C GLY A 124 -23.22 16.97 -6.29
N ALA A 125 -22.39 16.76 -7.32
CA ALA A 125 -20.98 16.42 -7.16
C ALA A 125 -20.19 17.58 -6.53
N ALA A 126 -19.12 17.25 -5.82
CA ALA A 126 -18.19 18.25 -5.32
C ALA A 126 -17.54 19.02 -6.47
N ARG A 127 -17.31 20.32 -6.26
CA ARG A 127 -16.77 21.24 -7.26
C ARG A 127 -15.43 21.81 -6.82
N THR A 128 -14.52 21.89 -7.76
CA THR A 128 -13.30 22.70 -7.75
C THR A 128 -13.36 23.68 -8.94
N ASP A 129 -12.22 24.25 -9.35
CA ASP A 129 -12.16 24.99 -10.64
C ASP A 129 -11.44 24.13 -11.71
N GLU A 130 -11.34 22.81 -11.48
CA GLU A 130 -10.83 21.82 -12.45
C GLU A 130 -11.91 20.79 -12.75
N ILE A 131 -12.51 20.95 -13.92
CA ILE A 131 -13.66 20.18 -14.34
C ILE A 131 -13.36 18.69 -14.51
N ASP A 132 -12.17 18.34 -14.98
CA ASP A 132 -11.73 16.96 -15.17
C ASP A 132 -11.53 16.25 -13.83
N ASN A 133 -10.87 16.89 -12.87
CA ASN A 133 -10.73 16.38 -11.51
C ASN A 133 -12.09 16.25 -10.80
N ASP A 134 -13.02 17.18 -11.02
CA ASP A 134 -14.38 17.08 -10.51
C ASP A 134 -15.13 15.87 -11.08
N VAL A 135 -14.99 15.61 -12.38
CA VAL A 135 -15.56 14.41 -13.00
C VAL A 135 -14.87 13.14 -12.49
N ARG A 136 -13.55 13.10 -12.30
CA ARG A 136 -12.87 11.94 -11.71
C ARG A 136 -13.36 11.64 -10.29
N ARG A 137 -13.58 12.66 -9.47
CA ARG A 137 -14.16 12.47 -8.13
C ARG A 137 -15.58 11.90 -8.20
N TYR A 138 -16.40 12.38 -9.12
CA TYR A 138 -17.71 11.78 -9.39
C TYR A 138 -17.59 10.32 -9.87
N ASN A 139 -16.68 10.03 -10.79
CA ASN A 139 -16.41 8.68 -11.28
C ASN A 139 -15.90 7.76 -10.16
N HIS A 140 -15.09 8.29 -9.23
CA HIS A 140 -14.68 7.55 -8.04
C HIS A 140 -15.88 7.15 -7.17
N GLU A 141 -16.84 8.06 -6.96
CA GLU A 141 -18.10 7.72 -6.29
C GLU A 141 -18.87 6.62 -7.05
N GLN A 142 -18.85 6.63 -8.38
CA GLN A 142 -19.50 5.60 -9.20
C GLN A 142 -18.81 4.23 -9.06
N ARG A 143 -17.48 4.14 -9.16
CA ARG A 143 -16.81 2.83 -8.99
C ARG A 143 -16.99 2.27 -7.59
N VAL A 144 -17.07 3.10 -6.55
CA VAL A 144 -17.37 2.66 -5.19
C VAL A 144 -18.82 2.16 -5.09
N ALA A 145 -19.77 2.84 -5.74
CA ALA A 145 -21.19 2.45 -5.71
C ALA A 145 -21.47 1.17 -6.52
N HIS A 146 -20.72 0.95 -7.60
CA HIS A 146 -20.87 -0.20 -8.51
C HIS A 146 -19.91 -1.35 -8.20
N ASP A 147 -19.03 -1.20 -7.21
CA ASP A 147 -18.01 -2.18 -6.86
C ASP A 147 -17.10 -2.54 -8.06
N THR A 148 -16.63 -1.51 -8.77
CA THR A 148 -15.71 -1.63 -9.93
C THR A 148 -14.31 -1.11 -9.62
N ASN A 149 -13.32 -1.49 -10.44
CA ASN A 149 -11.94 -1.03 -10.29
C ASN A 149 -11.75 0.41 -10.82
N TRP A 150 -12.31 0.65 -12.00
CA TRP A 150 -12.17 1.89 -12.77
C TRP A 150 -13.52 2.55 -13.03
N ALA A 151 -13.49 3.81 -13.44
CA ALA A 151 -14.68 4.53 -13.86
C ALA A 151 -14.37 5.67 -14.84
N PHE A 152 -15.26 5.90 -15.79
CA PHE A 152 -15.26 7.13 -16.60
C PHE A 152 -16.67 7.54 -17.02
N THR A 153 -16.82 8.77 -17.52
CA THR A 153 -18.10 9.30 -18.00
C THR A 153 -18.10 9.50 -19.52
N ILE A 154 -19.21 9.15 -20.19
CA ILE A 154 -19.47 9.47 -21.60
C ILE A 154 -20.55 10.55 -21.66
N PHE A 155 -20.17 11.74 -22.13
CA PHE A 155 -21.11 12.79 -22.49
C PHE A 155 -21.54 12.65 -23.94
N VAL A 156 -22.81 12.35 -24.16
CA VAL A 156 -23.36 12.22 -25.51
C VAL A 156 -24.07 13.51 -25.89
N ILE A 157 -23.60 14.13 -26.98
CA ILE A 157 -24.11 15.40 -27.46
C ILE A 157 -25.06 15.14 -28.64
N ASN A 158 -26.34 15.52 -28.49
CA ASN A 158 -27.32 15.32 -29.55
C ASN A 158 -26.95 16.16 -30.80
N ALA A 159 -26.80 15.49 -31.93
CA ALA A 159 -26.44 16.05 -33.22
C ALA A 159 -27.33 15.47 -34.35
N GLN A 160 -28.55 15.04 -34.00
CA GLN A 160 -29.47 14.36 -34.92
C GLN A 160 -29.90 15.26 -36.09
N ASN A 161 -30.15 16.53 -35.80
CA ASN A 161 -30.59 17.53 -36.78
C ASN A 161 -29.47 18.52 -37.16
N ASP A 162 -28.25 18.26 -36.70
CA ASP A 162 -27.08 19.05 -37.04
C ASP A 162 -26.60 18.68 -38.45
N SER A 163 -26.18 19.69 -39.22
CA SER A 163 -25.92 19.53 -40.65
C SER A 163 -24.61 18.81 -40.98
N ASP A 164 -23.62 18.84 -40.09
CA ASP A 164 -22.35 18.13 -40.27
C ASP A 164 -22.05 17.13 -39.14
N GLY A 165 -22.86 17.13 -38.08
CA GLY A 165 -22.74 16.23 -36.94
C GLY A 165 -21.53 16.58 -36.06
N LEU A 166 -21.06 17.83 -36.14
CA LEU A 166 -19.86 18.32 -35.47
C LEU A 166 -20.19 19.44 -34.49
N PHE A 167 -19.32 19.64 -33.49
CA PHE A 167 -19.35 20.87 -32.71
C PHE A 167 -19.10 22.08 -33.60
N ALA A 168 -19.62 23.23 -33.16
CA ALA A 168 -19.44 24.49 -33.87
C ALA A 168 -17.95 24.87 -33.98
N PRO A 169 -17.55 25.57 -35.05
CA PRO A 169 -16.16 25.99 -35.24
C PRO A 169 -15.62 26.85 -34.09
N GLY A 170 -14.34 26.68 -33.77
CA GLY A 170 -13.64 27.44 -32.71
C GLY A 170 -12.74 26.58 -31.83
N SER A 171 -12.85 25.26 -31.93
CA SER A 171 -12.03 24.25 -31.23
C SER A 171 -12.07 22.92 -32.01
N ILE A 172 -11.68 21.82 -31.35
CA ILE A 172 -11.99 20.44 -31.79
C ILE A 172 -13.48 20.34 -32.12
N ARG A 173 -13.77 19.68 -33.25
CA ARG A 173 -15.10 19.62 -33.84
C ARG A 173 -15.75 18.24 -33.73
N GLY A 174 -14.94 17.19 -33.52
CA GLY A 174 -15.39 15.81 -33.45
C GLY A 174 -15.67 15.31 -32.04
N ALA A 175 -15.62 13.99 -31.89
CA ALA A 175 -15.49 13.42 -30.56
C ALA A 175 -14.10 13.77 -29.99
N PHE A 176 -13.98 13.78 -28.67
CA PHE A 176 -12.72 13.97 -27.98
C PHE A 176 -12.76 13.33 -26.60
N SER A 177 -11.58 13.15 -26.01
CA SER A 177 -11.39 12.52 -24.72
C SER A 177 -10.49 13.37 -23.82
N ILE A 178 -10.82 13.43 -22.54
CA ILE A 178 -9.89 13.84 -21.48
C ILE A 178 -9.40 12.55 -20.82
N ALA A 179 -8.10 12.28 -20.96
CA ALA A 179 -7.51 10.98 -20.66
C ALA A 179 -7.55 10.57 -19.17
N GLY A 180 -7.26 9.31 -18.88
CA GLY A 180 -7.02 8.82 -17.50
C GLY A 180 -8.26 8.61 -16.63
N GLY A 181 -9.41 8.29 -17.25
CA GLY A 181 -10.66 8.00 -16.55
C GLY A 181 -11.49 9.22 -16.16
N ALA A 182 -11.40 10.33 -16.88
CA ALA A 182 -12.25 11.50 -16.67
C ALA A 182 -13.52 11.33 -17.51
N PHE A 183 -13.50 11.86 -18.72
CA PHE A 183 -14.63 11.74 -19.60
C PHE A 183 -14.24 11.85 -21.06
N MET A 184 -15.12 11.33 -21.89
CA MET A 184 -15.16 11.56 -23.33
C MET A 184 -16.46 12.25 -23.71
N ALA A 185 -16.42 13.03 -24.78
CA ALA A 185 -17.59 13.69 -25.34
C ALA A 185 -17.77 13.27 -26.80
N VAL A 186 -18.95 12.79 -27.14
CA VAL A 186 -19.23 12.19 -28.45
C VAL A 186 -20.52 12.76 -29.04
N PRO A 187 -20.47 13.40 -30.23
CA PRO A 187 -21.67 13.70 -30.99
C PRO A 187 -22.44 12.41 -31.33
N SER A 188 -23.76 12.40 -31.13
CA SER A 188 -24.62 11.22 -31.17
C SER A 188 -24.66 10.49 -32.53
N GLY A 189 -24.27 11.18 -33.61
CA GLY A 189 -24.14 10.61 -34.95
C GLY A 189 -22.92 9.69 -35.15
N ARG A 190 -21.93 9.72 -34.26
CA ARG A 190 -20.66 8.98 -34.43
C ARG A 190 -20.84 7.46 -34.33
N PRO A 191 -20.06 6.68 -35.11
CA PRO A 191 -20.13 5.22 -35.08
C PRO A 191 -19.51 4.63 -33.80
N ALA A 192 -19.82 3.36 -33.50
CA ALA A 192 -19.23 2.62 -32.38
C ALA A 192 -17.70 2.59 -32.43
N SER A 193 -17.09 2.59 -33.62
CA SER A 193 -15.64 2.62 -33.77
C SER A 193 -14.99 3.90 -33.25
N THR A 194 -15.68 5.05 -33.35
CA THR A 194 -15.23 6.29 -32.72
C THR A 194 -15.34 6.20 -31.20
N ILE A 195 -16.42 5.64 -30.67
CA ILE A 195 -16.58 5.46 -29.22
C ILE A 195 -15.47 4.54 -28.67
N ALA A 196 -15.16 3.44 -29.37
CA ALA A 196 -14.08 2.54 -28.98
C ALA A 196 -12.72 3.24 -28.98
N HIS A 197 -12.44 4.06 -30.00
CA HIS A 197 -11.26 4.91 -30.08
C HIS A 197 -11.19 5.89 -28.89
N GLU A 198 -12.24 6.67 -28.61
CA GLU A 198 -12.21 7.62 -27.49
C GLU A 198 -12.04 6.94 -26.11
N THR A 199 -12.50 5.69 -26.00
CA THR A 199 -12.40 4.87 -24.78
C THR A 199 -10.95 4.51 -24.47
N SER A 200 -10.06 4.34 -25.46
CA SER A 200 -8.65 4.03 -25.15
C SER A 200 -7.93 5.19 -24.48
N HIS A 201 -8.29 6.44 -24.77
CA HIS A 201 -7.72 7.59 -24.07
C HIS A 201 -8.12 7.62 -22.60
N GLN A 202 -9.27 7.05 -22.22
CA GLN A 202 -9.63 6.90 -20.80
C GLN A 202 -8.62 6.01 -20.04
N PHE A 203 -7.73 5.32 -20.75
CA PHE A 203 -6.59 4.57 -20.23
C PHE A 203 -5.30 5.00 -20.93
N TRP A 204 -5.14 6.31 -21.15
CA TRP A 204 -3.91 6.99 -21.56
C TRP A 204 -3.38 6.76 -22.97
N ALA A 205 -4.05 5.96 -23.80
CA ALA A 205 -3.62 5.79 -25.18
C ALA A 205 -3.57 7.14 -25.93
N MET A 206 -2.71 7.23 -26.93
CA MET A 206 -2.46 8.46 -27.69
C MET A 206 -2.89 8.30 -29.14
N ASP A 207 -3.34 9.38 -29.75
CA ASP A 207 -3.65 9.40 -31.18
C ASP A 207 -2.41 9.14 -32.05
N GLU A 208 -2.62 8.48 -33.20
CA GLU A 208 -1.55 8.05 -34.10
C GLU A 208 -1.66 8.64 -35.51
N TYR A 209 -2.62 9.54 -35.75
CA TYR A 209 -2.81 10.19 -37.06
C TYR A 209 -2.12 11.57 -37.15
N ALA A 210 -2.07 12.14 -38.35
CA ALA A 210 -1.35 13.39 -38.59
C ALA A 210 -1.92 14.59 -37.81
N ASN A 211 -1.05 15.37 -37.18
CA ASN A 211 -1.30 16.53 -36.33
C ASN A 211 -2.01 16.23 -35.00
N SER A 212 -1.82 15.04 -34.43
CA SER A 212 -2.45 14.63 -33.17
C SER A 212 -1.44 14.44 -32.03
N GLY A 213 -0.55 13.44 -32.17
CA GLY A 213 0.60 13.17 -31.31
C GLY A 213 1.87 12.88 -32.13
N ASP A 214 3.01 12.86 -31.44
CA ASP A 214 4.34 12.66 -32.02
C ASP A 214 4.95 11.32 -31.59
N TYR A 215 5.91 10.83 -32.37
CA TYR A 215 6.64 9.60 -32.11
C TYR A 215 7.37 9.60 -30.77
N ASP A 216 7.88 10.75 -30.32
CA ASP A 216 8.61 10.88 -29.05
C ASP A 216 7.70 11.09 -27.83
N ASP A 217 6.38 11.19 -28.02
CA ASP A 217 5.43 11.32 -26.92
C ASP A 217 5.29 9.98 -26.16
N THR A 218 5.15 10.06 -24.83
CA THR A 218 4.97 8.90 -23.95
C THR A 218 3.76 9.09 -23.03
N ARG A 219 3.00 8.01 -22.76
CA ARG A 219 1.88 7.96 -21.80
C ARG A 219 1.59 6.53 -21.33
N GLY A 220 0.74 6.40 -20.32
CA GLY A 220 0.23 5.13 -19.82
C GLY A 220 1.10 4.53 -18.72
N TYR A 221 0.63 3.45 -18.10
CA TYR A 221 1.22 2.91 -16.87
C TYR A 221 2.73 2.62 -16.96
N TYR A 222 3.21 2.26 -18.15
CA TYR A 222 4.62 1.96 -18.44
C TYR A 222 5.43 3.14 -19.00
N ASP A 223 4.83 4.34 -19.11
CA ASP A 223 5.37 5.46 -19.90
C ASP A 223 5.66 5.07 -21.35
N THR A 224 4.70 4.39 -21.98
CA THR A 224 4.83 3.83 -23.32
C THR A 224 4.98 4.92 -24.37
N GLN A 225 6.03 4.81 -25.19
CA GLN A 225 6.25 5.68 -26.34
C GLN A 225 5.25 5.41 -27.48
N ASN A 226 4.76 6.48 -28.11
CA ASN A 226 3.84 6.42 -29.25
C ASN A 226 4.54 6.02 -30.58
N THR A 227 5.14 4.84 -30.63
CA THR A 227 5.97 4.41 -31.76
C THR A 227 5.22 4.26 -33.09
N ASN A 228 3.89 4.19 -33.07
CA ASN A 228 3.05 4.12 -34.26
C ASN A 228 2.52 5.50 -34.73
N ALA A 229 2.89 6.60 -34.06
CA ALA A 229 2.48 7.95 -34.44
C ALA A 229 2.84 8.27 -35.90
N TYR A 230 1.99 9.06 -36.57
CA TYR A 230 2.27 9.59 -37.89
C TYR A 230 3.39 10.64 -37.85
N ASP A 231 3.29 11.61 -36.93
CA ASP A 231 4.25 12.71 -36.83
C ASP A 231 5.51 12.27 -36.08
N GLY A 232 6.65 12.89 -36.43
CA GLY A 232 7.96 12.57 -35.83
C GLY A 232 8.55 11.21 -36.19
N ASN A 233 7.74 10.26 -36.68
CA ASN A 233 8.17 8.86 -36.83
C ASN A 233 9.36 8.70 -37.80
N PRO A 234 10.49 8.14 -37.32
CA PRO A 234 11.70 8.00 -38.12
C PRO A 234 11.59 6.94 -39.23
N ASP A 235 10.66 5.98 -39.10
CA ASP A 235 10.40 4.93 -40.09
C ASP A 235 8.91 4.84 -40.43
N ARG A 236 8.51 5.58 -41.46
CA ARG A 236 7.11 5.63 -41.92
C ARG A 236 6.56 4.29 -42.39
N ASP A 237 7.41 3.33 -42.75
CA ASP A 237 6.99 1.98 -43.16
C ASP A 237 6.72 1.06 -41.96
N SER A 238 7.10 1.49 -40.74
CA SER A 238 6.82 0.77 -39.49
C SER A 238 5.40 1.01 -38.95
N ILE A 239 4.71 2.04 -39.45
CA ILE A 239 3.34 2.36 -39.03
C ILE A 239 2.39 1.27 -39.50
N THR A 240 1.60 0.76 -38.57
CA THR A 240 0.63 -0.32 -38.74
C THR A 240 -0.81 0.18 -38.60
N THR A 241 -1.75 -0.61 -39.12
CA THR A 241 -3.19 -0.35 -38.95
C THR A 241 -3.55 -0.37 -37.47
N SER A 242 -4.17 0.72 -37.01
CA SER A 242 -4.44 0.96 -35.60
C SER A 242 -5.82 1.56 -35.39
N LEU A 243 -6.44 1.27 -34.24
CA LEU A 243 -7.69 1.90 -33.83
C LEU A 243 -7.47 3.42 -33.65
N LEU A 244 -6.24 3.83 -33.31
CA LEU A 244 -5.86 5.22 -33.08
C LEU A 244 -5.36 5.95 -34.33
N GLY A 245 -5.46 5.29 -35.49
CA GLY A 245 -5.21 5.89 -36.80
C GLY A 245 -6.42 6.65 -37.34
N ASP A 246 -6.26 7.27 -38.51
CA ASP A 246 -7.35 8.00 -39.16
C ASP A 246 -8.29 7.09 -39.97
N SER A 247 -9.53 7.53 -40.13
CA SER A 247 -10.52 7.06 -41.12
C SER A 247 -10.44 5.57 -41.50
N ALA A 248 -9.68 5.24 -42.55
CA ALA A 248 -9.59 3.89 -43.09
C ALA A 248 -8.86 2.93 -42.15
N ALA A 249 -7.79 3.40 -41.48
CA ALA A 249 -7.05 2.61 -40.52
C ALA A 249 -7.93 2.27 -39.30
N LEU A 250 -8.65 3.25 -38.77
CA LEU A 250 -9.59 3.05 -37.65
C LEU A 250 -10.68 2.03 -38.01
N VAL A 251 -11.32 2.18 -39.17
CA VAL A 251 -12.41 1.28 -39.60
C VAL A 251 -11.89 -0.14 -39.83
N GLU A 252 -10.70 -0.29 -40.43
CA GLU A 252 -10.07 -1.59 -40.64
C GLU A 252 -9.65 -2.23 -39.30
N ALA A 253 -9.04 -1.47 -38.40
CA ALA A 253 -8.65 -1.89 -37.06
C ALA A 253 -9.85 -2.39 -36.24
N TYR A 254 -10.94 -1.60 -36.24
CA TYR A 254 -12.19 -1.96 -35.58
C TYR A 254 -12.78 -3.25 -36.17
N ALA A 255 -12.83 -3.39 -37.49
CA ALA A 255 -13.35 -4.61 -38.13
C ALA A 255 -12.51 -5.87 -37.81
N ASN A 256 -11.23 -5.71 -37.49
CA ASN A 256 -10.29 -6.80 -37.25
C ASN A 256 -9.96 -7.03 -35.76
N HIS A 257 -10.57 -6.29 -34.82
CA HIS A 257 -10.25 -6.35 -33.39
C HIS A 257 -8.74 -6.20 -33.11
N THR A 258 -8.13 -5.16 -33.67
CA THR A 258 -6.69 -4.92 -33.54
C THR A 258 -6.37 -3.44 -33.34
N SER A 259 -5.18 -3.17 -32.82
CA SER A 259 -4.56 -1.85 -32.76
C SER A 259 -3.03 -1.98 -32.87
N SER A 260 -2.29 -0.87 -32.80
CA SER A 260 -0.83 -0.88 -32.74
C SER A 260 -0.31 -1.45 -31.40
N VAL A 261 0.94 -1.93 -31.38
CA VAL A 261 1.58 -2.40 -30.13
C VAL A 261 1.66 -1.27 -29.09
N SER A 262 2.11 -0.06 -29.48
CA SER A 262 2.19 1.08 -28.58
C SER A 262 0.84 1.46 -27.97
N SER A 263 -0.25 1.36 -28.73
CA SER A 263 -1.59 1.66 -28.20
C SER A 263 -2.06 0.62 -27.18
N PHE A 264 -1.78 -0.68 -27.40
CA PHE A 264 -2.10 -1.74 -26.43
C PHE A 264 -1.26 -1.60 -25.16
N GLU A 265 0.05 -1.36 -25.29
CA GLU A 265 0.92 -1.15 -24.15
C GLU A 265 0.50 0.09 -23.34
N SER A 266 0.08 1.19 -24.00
CA SER A 266 -0.37 2.41 -23.32
C SER A 266 -1.59 2.19 -22.42
N ILE A 267 -2.51 1.30 -22.82
CA ILE A 267 -3.68 0.92 -22.00
C ILE A 267 -3.38 -0.19 -20.98
N GLY A 268 -2.10 -0.56 -20.82
CA GLY A 268 -1.66 -1.56 -19.84
C GLY A 268 -1.50 -2.99 -20.38
N TRP A 269 -1.78 -3.24 -21.67
CA TRP A 269 -1.69 -4.57 -22.27
C TRP A 269 -0.31 -4.81 -22.86
N ARG A 270 0.64 -5.10 -21.97
CA ARG A 270 2.00 -5.47 -22.30
C ARG A 270 2.31 -6.80 -21.65
N ASP A 271 2.82 -7.75 -22.42
CA ASP A 271 3.29 -9.05 -21.96
C ASP A 271 4.74 -9.19 -22.47
N SER A 272 5.69 -8.81 -21.63
CA SER A 272 7.10 -8.71 -22.03
C SER A 272 7.78 -10.09 -22.16
N ASP A 273 7.31 -11.11 -21.45
CA ASP A 273 7.94 -12.44 -21.42
C ASP A 273 7.16 -13.53 -22.18
N GLY A 274 5.93 -13.21 -22.62
CA GLY A 274 5.09 -14.02 -23.48
C GLY A 274 4.38 -15.16 -22.77
N ASP A 275 4.19 -15.06 -21.45
CA ASP A 275 3.52 -16.09 -20.66
C ASP A 275 1.98 -15.95 -20.64
N GLY A 276 1.44 -14.83 -21.15
CA GLY A 276 0.02 -14.52 -21.24
C GLY A 276 -0.51 -13.64 -20.10
N LEU A 277 0.32 -13.37 -19.09
CA LEU A 277 0.09 -12.40 -18.03
C LEU A 277 0.61 -11.02 -18.48
N PHE A 278 -0.06 -9.96 -18.06
CA PHE A 278 0.36 -8.60 -18.42
C PHE A 278 1.27 -8.05 -17.32
N ASP A 279 2.29 -7.28 -17.71
CA ASP A 279 3.37 -6.78 -16.84
C ASP A 279 2.83 -6.01 -15.62
N VAL A 280 1.69 -5.31 -15.73
CA VAL A 280 1.02 -4.65 -14.59
C VAL A 280 0.63 -5.61 -13.46
N PHE A 281 0.47 -6.91 -13.75
CA PHE A 281 0.18 -7.95 -12.78
C PHE A 281 1.33 -8.94 -12.59
N ASP A 282 2.28 -9.03 -13.52
CA ASP A 282 3.46 -9.91 -13.42
C ASP A 282 4.51 -9.33 -12.46
N VAL A 283 4.14 -9.31 -11.18
CA VAL A 283 5.00 -8.81 -10.09
C VAL A 283 5.07 -9.86 -8.99
N PRO A 284 6.27 -10.31 -8.59
CA PRO A 284 6.41 -11.32 -7.56
C PRO A 284 5.75 -10.93 -6.24
N MET A 285 5.08 -11.88 -5.61
CA MET A 285 4.54 -11.72 -4.25
C MET A 285 5.66 -11.71 -3.21
N GLN A 286 5.47 -10.90 -2.18
CA GLN A 286 6.30 -10.98 -0.98
C GLN A 286 5.71 -12.01 -0.02
N PHE A 287 6.54 -12.91 0.50
CA PHE A 287 6.15 -13.89 1.49
C PHE A 287 7.28 -14.12 2.47
N SER A 288 6.99 -13.94 3.75
CA SER A 288 7.91 -14.23 4.84
C SER A 288 7.20 -15.06 5.88
N ALA A 289 7.69 -16.27 6.14
CA ALA A 289 7.08 -17.18 7.10
C ALA A 289 8.11 -18.09 7.75
N SER A 290 7.75 -18.63 8.91
CA SER A 290 8.47 -19.69 9.60
C SER A 290 7.55 -20.83 10.00
N SER A 291 8.13 -22.00 10.26
CA SER A 291 7.39 -23.19 10.67
C SER A 291 7.94 -23.83 11.93
N ALA A 292 7.06 -24.37 12.77
CA ALA A 292 7.43 -25.18 13.94
C ALA A 292 6.57 -26.45 14.02
N PHE A 293 7.21 -27.59 14.32
CA PHE A 293 6.55 -28.89 14.40
C PHE A 293 6.29 -29.30 15.86
N ASP A 294 5.07 -29.72 16.16
CA ASP A 294 4.69 -30.32 17.43
C ASP A 294 4.54 -31.85 17.28
N PRO A 295 5.47 -32.65 17.84
CA PRO A 295 5.42 -34.11 17.77
C PRO A 295 4.31 -34.74 18.63
N ALA A 296 3.71 -34.02 19.58
CA ALA A 296 2.62 -34.54 20.40
C ALA A 296 1.29 -34.57 19.62
N THR A 297 1.09 -33.58 18.74
CA THR A 297 -0.12 -33.43 17.92
C THR A 297 0.08 -33.82 16.45
N ASN A 298 1.33 -34.04 16.02
CA ASN A 298 1.74 -34.20 14.62
C ASN A 298 1.32 -33.00 13.76
N GLN A 299 1.36 -31.78 14.30
CA GLN A 299 1.00 -30.56 13.59
C GLN A 299 2.23 -29.72 13.29
N LEU A 300 2.35 -29.29 12.03
CA LEU A 300 3.31 -28.29 11.61
C LEU A 300 2.59 -26.94 11.52
N ARG A 301 2.87 -26.04 12.46
CA ARG A 301 2.33 -24.67 12.45
C ARG A 301 3.20 -23.77 11.60
N ILE A 302 2.59 -22.94 10.76
CA ILE A 302 3.23 -21.96 9.88
C ILE A 302 2.71 -20.59 10.26
N VAL A 303 3.62 -19.66 10.53
CA VAL A 303 3.31 -18.28 10.91
C VAL A 303 4.11 -17.33 10.04
N GLY A 304 3.47 -16.31 9.47
CA GLY A 304 4.14 -15.38 8.57
C GLY A 304 3.24 -14.25 8.10
N GLN A 305 3.72 -13.54 7.08
CA GLN A 305 3.02 -12.47 6.39
C GLN A 305 3.26 -12.57 4.89
N GLY A 306 2.35 -12.03 4.09
CA GLY A 306 2.54 -11.86 2.66
C GLY A 306 1.82 -10.66 2.08
N SER A 307 2.26 -10.21 0.91
CA SER A 307 1.64 -9.15 0.14
C SER A 307 1.75 -9.40 -1.36
N ILE A 308 0.75 -8.93 -2.11
CA ILE A 308 0.81 -8.93 -3.56
C ILE A 308 1.90 -7.96 -4.06
N GLY A 309 2.50 -8.27 -5.20
CA GLY A 309 3.41 -7.36 -5.88
C GLY A 309 2.66 -6.22 -6.58
N VAL A 310 3.28 -5.04 -6.66
CA VAL A 310 2.74 -3.88 -7.37
C VAL A 310 3.81 -3.29 -8.27
N LEU A 311 3.51 -3.18 -9.57
CA LEU A 311 4.42 -2.57 -10.53
C LEU A 311 4.39 -1.05 -10.32
N PRO A 312 5.55 -0.35 -10.23
CA PRO A 312 5.56 1.10 -10.18
C PRO A 312 4.91 1.75 -11.40
N ASN A 313 3.99 2.70 -11.19
CA ASN A 313 3.39 3.45 -12.28
C ASN A 313 4.38 4.50 -12.81
N MET A 314 4.79 4.37 -14.07
CA MET A 314 5.77 5.23 -14.71
C MET A 314 5.14 6.37 -15.52
N ASN A 315 3.82 6.43 -15.64
CA ASN A 315 3.12 7.34 -16.52
C ASN A 315 3.62 8.78 -16.39
N SER A 316 4.13 9.36 -17.48
CA SER A 316 4.56 10.76 -17.52
C SER A 316 3.43 11.77 -17.29
N TRP A 317 2.18 11.30 -17.32
CA TRP A 317 0.97 12.07 -17.05
C TRP A 317 0.21 11.48 -15.85
N GLY A 318 -0.50 12.32 -15.10
CA GLY A 318 -1.20 11.91 -13.89
C GLY A 318 -0.28 11.79 -12.66
N ARG A 319 -0.72 11.04 -11.65
CA ARG A 319 -0.09 11.08 -10.32
C ARG A 319 1.02 10.05 -10.11
N GLN A 320 1.17 9.06 -11.00
CA GLN A 320 2.13 7.95 -10.83
C GLN A 320 1.95 7.13 -9.55
N ASN A 321 0.71 7.06 -9.03
CA ASN A 321 0.40 6.13 -7.95
C ASN A 321 0.57 4.70 -8.47
N SER A 322 1.40 3.90 -7.79
CA SER A 322 1.52 2.48 -8.09
C SER A 322 0.28 1.75 -7.58
N MET A 323 -0.33 0.90 -8.41
CA MET A 323 -1.56 0.20 -8.04
C MET A 323 -1.73 -1.16 -8.70
N THR A 324 -2.57 -1.99 -8.09
CA THR A 324 -2.94 -3.30 -8.62
C THR A 324 -4.38 -3.66 -8.28
N THR A 325 -5.02 -4.40 -9.18
CA THR A 325 -6.30 -5.08 -8.91
C THR A 325 -6.08 -6.53 -8.47
N ASN A 326 -4.88 -7.08 -8.63
CA ASN A 326 -4.58 -8.46 -8.29
C ASN A 326 -4.54 -8.68 -6.77
N ARG A 327 -4.86 -9.91 -6.33
CA ARG A 327 -4.98 -10.29 -4.92
C ARG A 327 -4.33 -11.63 -4.64
N ILE A 328 -3.95 -11.83 -3.38
CA ILE A 328 -3.58 -13.15 -2.88
C ILE A 328 -4.88 -13.96 -2.77
N SER A 329 -5.01 -15.00 -3.59
CA SER A 329 -6.20 -15.86 -3.58
C SER A 329 -6.17 -16.80 -2.38
N HIS A 330 -5.10 -17.58 -2.26
CA HIS A 330 -5.01 -18.63 -1.25
C HIS A 330 -3.57 -19.08 -1.00
N ILE A 331 -3.41 -19.89 0.04
CA ILE A 331 -2.18 -20.61 0.34
C ILE A 331 -2.23 -21.99 -0.35
N GLU A 332 -1.13 -22.42 -0.95
CA GLU A 332 -0.93 -23.82 -1.33
C GLU A 332 0.16 -24.46 -0.47
N PHE A 333 -0.02 -25.74 -0.16
CA PHE A 333 1.01 -26.54 0.49
C PHE A 333 1.09 -27.95 -0.09
N ARG A 334 2.26 -28.59 0.00
CA ARG A 334 2.42 -30.02 -0.32
C ARG A 334 3.35 -30.70 0.66
N VAL A 335 3.08 -31.98 0.91
CA VAL A 335 3.84 -32.81 1.84
C VAL A 335 4.62 -33.87 1.06
N ASP A 336 5.90 -34.03 1.39
CA ASP A 336 6.82 -35.04 0.85
C ASP A 336 6.88 -35.10 -0.68
N GLY A 337 6.88 -33.94 -1.34
CA GLY A 337 6.89 -33.83 -2.80
C GLY A 337 5.62 -34.35 -3.48
N GLY A 338 4.51 -34.46 -2.73
CA GLY A 338 3.19 -34.81 -3.25
C GLY A 338 2.59 -33.72 -4.13
N SER A 339 1.31 -33.85 -4.46
CA SER A 339 0.57 -32.80 -5.17
C SER A 339 0.31 -31.60 -4.27
N TRP A 340 0.32 -30.40 -4.84
CA TRP A 340 -0.16 -29.18 -4.17
C TRP A 340 -1.61 -29.35 -3.71
N GLN A 341 -1.86 -28.88 -2.50
CA GLN A 341 -3.15 -28.86 -1.83
C GLN A 341 -3.51 -27.41 -1.50
N THR A 342 -4.76 -27.05 -1.75
CA THR A 342 -5.31 -25.74 -1.39
C THR A 342 -5.50 -25.65 0.12
N GLY A 343 -4.85 -24.66 0.72
CA GLY A 343 -4.97 -24.25 2.12
C GLY A 343 -6.03 -23.16 2.32
N PRO A 344 -5.87 -22.31 3.34
CA PRO A 344 -6.78 -21.18 3.60
C PRO A 344 -6.91 -20.22 2.41
N VAL A 345 -8.13 -19.74 2.18
CA VAL A 345 -8.44 -18.63 1.27
C VAL A 345 -8.13 -17.31 1.99
N ILE A 346 -7.56 -16.37 1.25
CA ILE A 346 -7.16 -15.04 1.72
C ILE A 346 -8.06 -13.98 1.05
N ASP A 347 -8.02 -13.89 -0.28
CA ASP A 347 -8.71 -12.85 -1.08
C ASP A 347 -8.47 -11.42 -0.57
N ASP A 348 -7.19 -11.06 -0.45
CA ASP A 348 -6.75 -9.75 0.02
C ASP A 348 -5.39 -9.38 -0.60
N TYR A 349 -5.01 -8.10 -0.53
CA TYR A 349 -3.73 -7.59 -1.02
C TYR A 349 -2.59 -7.92 -0.05
N THR A 350 -2.89 -8.09 1.23
CA THR A 350 -1.95 -8.44 2.30
C THR A 350 -2.55 -9.48 3.23
N ALA A 351 -1.73 -10.33 3.83
CA ALA A 351 -2.20 -11.38 4.74
C ALA A 351 -1.26 -11.60 5.92
N ASP A 352 -1.82 -11.65 7.12
CA ASP A 352 -1.22 -12.32 8.27
C ASP A 352 -1.54 -13.82 8.21
N ILE A 353 -0.53 -14.67 8.26
CA ILE A 353 -0.65 -16.11 8.04
C ILE A 353 -0.40 -16.82 9.37
N ASP A 354 -1.37 -17.62 9.81
CA ASP A 354 -1.23 -18.54 10.93
C ASP A 354 -2.12 -19.76 10.67
N PHE A 355 -1.51 -20.88 10.27
CA PHE A 355 -2.24 -22.12 10.02
C PHE A 355 -1.37 -23.34 10.32
N SER A 356 -2.02 -24.49 10.50
CA SER A 356 -1.34 -25.77 10.78
C SER A 356 -1.63 -26.82 9.73
N VAL A 357 -0.60 -27.56 9.34
CA VAL A 357 -0.68 -28.76 8.49
C VAL A 357 -0.62 -29.99 9.37
N GLN A 358 -1.65 -30.84 9.30
CA GLN A 358 -1.68 -32.12 10.01
C GLN A 358 -0.87 -33.18 9.25
N LEU A 359 0.17 -33.72 9.89
CA LEU A 359 1.01 -34.77 9.33
C LEU A 359 0.55 -36.16 9.76
N ALA A 360 0.95 -37.18 8.99
CA ALA A 360 0.51 -38.56 9.19
C ALA A 360 1.11 -39.18 10.46
N ASP A 361 2.36 -38.82 10.78
CA ASP A 361 3.08 -39.25 11.96
C ASP A 361 4.17 -38.23 12.35
N ALA A 362 4.90 -38.51 13.43
CA ALA A 362 6.00 -37.66 13.94
C ALA A 362 7.34 -37.91 13.23
N GLY A 363 7.34 -38.63 12.10
CA GLY A 363 8.53 -38.89 11.32
C GLY A 363 9.07 -37.67 10.59
N PRO A 364 10.23 -37.80 9.92
CA PRO A 364 10.76 -36.78 9.03
C PRO A 364 9.82 -36.53 7.85
N HIS A 365 9.33 -35.30 7.74
CA HIS A 365 8.52 -34.83 6.61
C HIS A 365 9.05 -33.50 6.10
N SER A 366 8.91 -33.27 4.79
CA SER A 366 9.12 -31.96 4.16
C SER A 366 7.78 -31.38 3.73
N VAL A 367 7.52 -30.12 4.06
CA VAL A 367 6.31 -29.39 3.67
C VAL A 367 6.71 -28.13 2.92
N GLU A 368 6.25 -28.00 1.69
CA GLU A 368 6.45 -26.78 0.89
C GLU A 368 5.19 -25.93 0.96
N VAL A 369 5.34 -24.62 1.14
CA VAL A 369 4.22 -23.67 1.28
C VAL A 369 4.47 -22.46 0.39
N ARG A 370 3.44 -21.99 -0.32
CA ARG A 370 3.49 -20.77 -1.15
C ARG A 370 2.16 -20.04 -1.17
N LEU A 371 2.20 -18.76 -1.50
CA LEU A 371 1.03 -17.96 -1.85
C LEU A 371 0.78 -18.03 -3.35
N VAL A 372 -0.49 -17.94 -3.73
CA VAL A 372 -0.95 -18.04 -5.11
C VAL A 372 -2.02 -16.97 -5.36
N ASP A 373 -1.97 -16.35 -6.54
CA ASP A 373 -2.98 -15.40 -6.99
C ASP A 373 -4.23 -16.11 -7.55
N GLU A 374 -5.19 -15.34 -8.06
CA GLU A 374 -6.40 -15.92 -8.66
C GLU A 374 -6.12 -16.66 -9.98
N THR A 375 -5.14 -16.21 -10.77
CA THR A 375 -4.79 -16.86 -12.03
C THR A 375 -4.07 -18.19 -11.83
N GLY A 376 -3.39 -18.36 -10.68
CA GLY A 376 -2.54 -19.50 -10.39
C GLY A 376 -1.15 -19.41 -11.02
N MET A 377 -0.86 -18.33 -11.74
CA MET A 377 0.41 -18.11 -12.45
C MET A 377 1.41 -17.37 -11.59
N ILE A 378 0.95 -16.46 -10.73
CA ILE A 378 1.82 -15.71 -9.82
C ILE A 378 1.89 -16.46 -8.50
N THR A 379 3.11 -16.79 -8.09
CA THR A 379 3.34 -17.44 -6.79
C THR A 379 4.46 -16.77 -6.04
N SER A 380 4.36 -16.78 -4.71
CA SER A 380 5.47 -16.33 -3.86
C SER A 380 6.66 -17.28 -3.92
N ALA A 381 7.77 -16.86 -3.33
CA ALA A 381 8.82 -17.79 -2.91
C ALA A 381 8.23 -18.92 -2.04
N VAL A 382 8.88 -20.09 -2.08
CA VAL A 382 8.44 -21.28 -1.32
C VAL A 382 9.12 -21.30 0.05
N LEU A 383 8.32 -21.50 1.11
CA LEU A 383 8.84 -21.95 2.40
C LEU A 383 9.03 -23.47 2.34
N ASP A 384 10.28 -23.94 2.39
CA ASP A 384 10.59 -25.36 2.58
C ASP A 384 10.71 -25.67 4.08
N ALA A 385 9.60 -26.07 4.68
CA ALA A 385 9.47 -26.46 6.07
C ALA A 385 9.79 -27.95 6.31
N SER A 386 10.25 -28.26 7.52
CA SER A 386 10.60 -29.61 7.95
C SER A 386 10.05 -29.93 9.34
N THR A 387 9.84 -31.21 9.64
CA THR A 387 9.60 -31.67 11.03
C THR A 387 10.89 -31.80 11.84
N THR A 388 12.04 -31.81 11.15
CA THR A 388 13.34 -32.02 11.78
C THR A 388 14.03 -30.73 12.19
N HIS A 389 13.55 -29.55 11.77
CA HIS A 389 14.11 -28.24 12.12
C HIS A 389 13.04 -27.14 11.99
N ILE A 390 13.27 -25.97 12.60
CA ILE A 390 12.47 -24.76 12.36
C ILE A 390 13.00 -24.09 11.10
N ASP A 391 12.12 -23.80 10.13
CA ASP A 391 12.52 -23.21 8.86
C ASP A 391 11.93 -21.81 8.69
N SER A 392 12.55 -21.03 7.79
CA SER A 392 12.07 -19.72 7.37
C SER A 392 12.20 -19.57 5.85
N THR A 393 11.41 -18.69 5.26
CA THR A 393 11.46 -18.40 3.81
C THR A 393 12.88 -17.96 3.41
N PRO A 394 13.49 -18.60 2.39
CA PRO A 394 14.85 -18.29 1.97
C PRO A 394 14.91 -16.91 1.30
N LEU A 395 15.92 -16.11 1.68
CA LEU A 395 16.31 -14.85 1.06
C LEU A 395 17.82 -14.87 0.80
N HIS A 396 18.31 -13.98 -0.06
CA HIS A 396 19.76 -13.83 -0.26
C HIS A 396 20.43 -13.40 1.05
N GLY A 397 21.19 -14.30 1.68
CA GLY A 397 21.81 -14.06 3.00
C GLY A 397 21.83 -15.28 3.91
N PHE A 398 21.50 -15.06 5.18
CA PHE A 398 21.49 -16.09 6.23
C PHE A 398 20.07 -16.33 6.73
N SER A 399 19.73 -17.59 7.01
CA SER A 399 18.50 -17.94 7.72
C SER A 399 18.79 -19.05 8.72
N GLY A 400 17.89 -19.24 9.66
CA GLY A 400 18.08 -20.27 10.66
C GLY A 400 17.10 -20.13 11.80
N TYR A 401 17.48 -20.70 12.93
CA TYR A 401 16.69 -20.68 14.14
C TYR A 401 17.60 -20.65 15.37
N VAL A 402 17.04 -20.14 16.45
CA VAL A 402 17.62 -20.19 17.80
C VAL A 402 16.68 -21.03 18.66
N THR A 403 17.17 -22.15 19.18
CA THR A 403 16.36 -23.08 20.00
C THR A 403 16.89 -23.20 21.42
N TYR A 404 15.99 -23.55 22.33
CA TYR A 404 16.36 -24.00 23.65
C TYR A 404 16.91 -25.44 23.57
N ASP A 405 18.18 -25.59 23.94
CA ASP A 405 18.89 -26.87 23.97
C ASP A 405 18.56 -27.64 25.26
N ALA A 406 17.43 -28.32 25.28
CA ALA A 406 16.89 -28.90 26.52
C ALA A 406 17.79 -30.02 27.08
N ASN A 407 18.53 -30.71 26.21
CA ASN A 407 19.40 -31.81 26.58
C ASN A 407 20.90 -31.48 26.47
N ASN A 408 21.21 -30.21 26.17
CA ASN A 408 22.56 -29.66 26.05
C ASN A 408 23.45 -30.45 25.08
N ASN A 409 22.88 -30.96 23.98
CA ASN A 409 23.58 -31.78 23.00
C ASN A 409 24.12 -30.97 21.80
N GLY A 410 23.77 -29.69 21.71
CA GLY A 410 24.20 -28.78 20.64
C GLY A 410 23.52 -29.00 19.29
N THR A 411 22.42 -29.76 19.25
CA THR A 411 21.66 -30.08 18.03
C THR A 411 20.17 -29.96 18.30
N TYR A 412 19.41 -29.44 17.34
CA TYR A 412 17.96 -29.38 17.50
C TYR A 412 17.32 -30.76 17.49
N ASP A 413 16.45 -31.00 18.47
CA ASP A 413 15.59 -32.17 18.54
C ASP A 413 14.11 -31.79 18.33
N PRO A 414 13.31 -32.61 17.60
CA PRO A 414 11.88 -32.33 17.40
C PRO A 414 11.13 -32.11 18.72
N GLY A 415 10.49 -30.94 18.84
CA GLY A 415 9.76 -30.53 20.04
C GLY A 415 10.52 -29.54 20.94
N GLU A 416 11.79 -29.22 20.64
CA GLU A 416 12.49 -28.13 21.31
C GLU A 416 11.89 -26.76 20.95
N ALA A 417 11.71 -25.92 21.97
CA ALA A 417 11.11 -24.61 21.81
C ALA A 417 12.06 -23.63 21.12
N GLY A 418 11.57 -22.92 20.12
CA GLY A 418 12.27 -21.78 19.53
C GLY A 418 12.30 -20.58 20.47
N LEU A 419 13.39 -19.84 20.46
CA LEU A 419 13.64 -18.70 21.33
C LEU A 419 13.39 -17.38 20.60
N ALA A 420 12.29 -16.70 20.91
CA ALA A 420 11.87 -15.44 20.29
C ALA A 420 12.60 -14.22 20.87
N GLY A 421 12.79 -13.18 20.04
CA GLY A 421 13.37 -11.90 20.47
C GLY A 421 14.90 -11.88 20.60
N TRP A 422 15.58 -12.91 20.10
CA TRP A 422 17.04 -13.05 20.18
C TRP A 422 17.73 -12.34 19.04
N ILE A 423 18.79 -11.59 19.35
CA ILE A 423 19.60 -10.90 18.35
C ILE A 423 20.59 -11.89 17.74
N VAL A 424 20.52 -12.06 16.43
CA VAL A 424 21.50 -12.78 15.62
C VAL A 424 22.35 -11.76 14.87
N GLU A 425 23.68 -11.82 14.98
CA GLU A 425 24.64 -10.86 14.40
C GLU A 425 25.69 -11.56 13.54
N VAL A 426 25.97 -10.99 12.36
CA VAL A 426 27.08 -11.39 11.49
C VAL A 426 28.38 -10.74 11.98
N ILE A 427 29.32 -11.58 12.36
CA ILE A 427 30.68 -11.18 12.77
C ILE A 427 31.71 -11.78 11.81
N ASN A 428 32.86 -11.11 11.70
CA ASN A 428 33.97 -11.64 10.92
C ASN A 428 34.70 -12.78 11.67
N GLN A 429 35.65 -13.41 10.97
CA GLN A 429 36.48 -14.50 11.50
C GLN A 429 37.33 -14.13 12.73
N VAL A 430 37.50 -12.83 13.04
CA VAL A 430 38.20 -12.35 14.27
C VAL A 430 37.24 -11.89 15.39
N GLY A 431 35.92 -11.88 15.15
CA GLY A 431 34.90 -11.67 16.18
C GLY A 431 34.31 -10.26 16.23
N SER A 432 34.69 -9.41 15.30
CA SER A 432 34.15 -8.05 15.17
C SER A 432 32.90 -8.03 14.29
N PRO A 433 31.90 -7.18 14.60
CA PRO A 433 30.73 -6.97 13.73
C PRO A 433 31.14 -6.57 12.32
N VAL A 434 30.43 -7.08 11.31
CA VAL A 434 30.61 -6.68 9.91
C VAL A 434 29.77 -5.44 9.63
N VAL A 435 30.36 -4.37 9.09
CA VAL A 435 29.60 -3.19 8.66
C VAL A 435 29.14 -3.41 7.23
N ALA A 436 27.85 -3.66 7.05
CA ALA A 436 27.21 -3.85 5.74
C ALA A 436 26.08 -2.84 5.47
N GLN A 437 25.78 -2.00 6.47
CA GLN A 437 24.84 -0.89 6.38
C GLN A 437 25.54 0.37 6.83
N THR A 438 25.41 1.42 6.03
CA THR A 438 25.83 2.78 6.36
C THR A 438 24.61 3.56 6.81
N THR A 439 24.74 4.28 7.93
CA THR A 439 23.74 5.24 8.39
C THR A 439 24.32 6.65 8.22
N ILE A 440 23.59 7.51 7.51
CA ILE A 440 23.91 8.93 7.38
C ILE A 440 22.79 9.69 8.11
N GLU A 441 23.07 10.04 9.35
CA GLU A 441 22.16 10.77 10.23
C GLU A 441 22.60 12.25 10.29
N PRO A 442 21.83 13.21 9.74
CA PRO A 442 22.12 14.64 9.83
C PRO A 442 22.53 15.13 11.23
N ASP A 443 22.00 14.56 12.30
CA ASP A 443 22.34 14.96 13.67
C ASP A 443 23.77 14.60 14.11
N ASP A 444 24.40 13.62 13.47
CA ASP A 444 25.81 13.24 13.70
C ASP A 444 26.80 14.28 13.13
N PHE A 445 26.30 15.25 12.35
CA PHE A 445 27.11 16.29 11.71
C PHE A 445 26.82 17.67 12.29
N SER A 446 27.83 18.56 12.28
CA SER A 446 27.67 19.93 12.77
C SER A 446 26.66 20.74 11.96
N GLN A 447 25.95 21.68 12.59
CA GLN A 447 25.05 22.62 11.90
C GLN A 447 25.68 23.26 10.66
N GLY A 448 25.05 23.07 9.50
CA GLY A 448 25.52 23.63 8.22
C GLY A 448 26.65 22.83 7.56
N HIS A 449 26.93 21.62 8.03
CA HIS A 449 27.81 20.68 7.34
C HIS A 449 27.27 20.40 5.93
N ILE A 450 28.14 20.46 4.93
CA ILE A 450 27.81 20.16 3.53
C ILE A 450 28.50 18.85 3.17
N PHE A 451 27.74 17.91 2.60
CA PHE A 451 28.20 16.57 2.26
C PHE A 451 28.98 16.56 0.94
N TYR A 452 30.19 17.13 0.93
CA TYR A 452 31.03 17.23 -0.27
C TYR A 452 31.67 15.90 -0.68
N ASP A 453 32.11 15.12 0.30
CA ASP A 453 32.86 13.88 0.08
C ASP A 453 31.95 12.67 0.33
N PRO A 454 32.16 11.55 -0.39
CA PRO A 454 31.39 10.34 -0.15
C PRO A 454 31.55 9.81 1.28
N ILE A 455 30.45 9.39 1.90
CA ILE A 455 30.43 8.73 3.22
C ILE A 455 30.28 7.23 2.97
N ASP A 456 31.33 6.46 3.27
CA ASP A 456 31.37 5.00 3.05
C ASP A 456 30.91 4.58 1.64
N GLY A 457 31.30 5.36 0.64
CA GLY A 457 30.98 5.10 -0.78
C GLY A 457 29.62 5.65 -1.24
N ILE A 458 28.92 6.42 -0.41
CA ILE A 458 27.63 7.05 -0.72
C ILE A 458 27.85 8.54 -1.00
N THR A 459 27.35 9.03 -2.12
CA THR A 459 27.39 10.45 -2.48
C THR A 459 25.97 11.02 -2.48
N LEU A 460 25.78 12.17 -1.84
CA LEU A 460 24.49 12.86 -1.79
C LEU A 460 24.51 14.07 -2.71
N SER A 461 23.48 14.24 -3.53
CA SER A 461 23.31 15.43 -4.36
C SER A 461 21.83 15.82 -4.50
N ALA A 462 21.56 17.12 -4.66
CA ALA A 462 20.24 17.63 -4.97
C ALA A 462 20.10 17.92 -6.47
N PHE A 463 18.95 17.58 -7.06
CA PHE A 463 18.63 17.87 -8.47
C PHE A 463 17.12 18.11 -8.68
N GLY A 464 16.73 18.48 -9.91
CA GLY A 464 15.35 18.82 -10.27
C GLY A 464 15.17 20.29 -10.66
N GLY A 465 14.03 20.64 -11.27
CA GLY A 465 13.78 21.99 -11.82
C GLY A 465 13.72 23.10 -10.77
N GLY A 466 13.50 22.74 -9.50
CA GLY A 466 13.49 23.64 -8.35
C GLY A 466 14.86 23.84 -7.69
N ILE A 467 15.90 23.10 -8.11
CA ILE A 467 17.27 23.24 -7.61
C ILE A 467 18.01 24.31 -8.43
N GLU A 468 18.79 25.15 -7.74
CA GLU A 468 19.48 26.25 -8.41
C GLU A 468 20.64 25.72 -9.27
N PRO A 469 20.77 26.15 -10.55
CA PRO A 469 21.75 25.57 -11.46
C PRO A 469 23.19 25.62 -10.92
N GLY A 470 23.83 24.45 -10.84
CA GLY A 470 25.20 24.30 -10.33
C GLY A 470 25.32 24.25 -8.81
N LEU A 471 24.21 24.22 -8.06
CA LEU A 471 24.17 24.11 -6.60
C LEU A 471 23.46 22.81 -6.16
N SER A 472 24.09 21.68 -6.46
CA SER A 472 23.61 20.34 -6.10
C SER A 472 23.98 19.90 -4.68
N ASP A 473 24.45 20.82 -3.83
CA ASP A 473 24.95 20.51 -2.49
C ASP A 473 23.80 20.08 -1.56
N VAL A 474 24.05 19.05 -0.75
CA VAL A 474 23.17 18.62 0.34
C VAL A 474 23.83 18.97 1.68
N ALA A 475 23.05 19.43 2.65
CA ALA A 475 23.57 19.83 3.96
C ALA A 475 22.76 19.28 5.13
N ALA A 476 23.42 19.09 6.28
CA ALA A 476 22.79 18.82 7.57
C ALA A 476 22.53 20.14 8.31
N ARG A 477 21.25 20.44 8.59
CA ARG A 477 20.86 21.68 9.28
C ARG A 477 19.64 21.44 10.17
N ASN A 478 19.49 22.26 11.21
CA ASN A 478 18.34 22.23 12.10
C ASN A 478 17.03 22.30 11.29
N SER A 479 16.13 21.35 11.50
CA SER A 479 14.90 21.19 10.74
C SER A 479 13.72 21.12 11.69
N THR A 480 12.58 21.70 11.30
CA THR A 480 11.29 21.41 11.94
C THR A 480 10.67 20.12 11.43
N LEU A 481 11.23 19.55 10.36
CA LEU A 481 10.86 18.29 9.72
C LEU A 481 12.05 17.33 9.89
N ALA A 482 12.24 16.84 11.10
CA ALA A 482 13.27 15.87 11.47
C ALA A 482 12.57 14.71 12.20
N SER A 483 12.88 13.48 11.82
CA SER A 483 12.33 12.28 12.47
C SER A 483 13.23 11.84 13.63
N THR A 484 14.51 12.19 13.59
CA THR A 484 15.44 12.01 14.69
C THR A 484 16.11 13.34 15.07
N GLY A 485 16.57 13.43 16.33
CA GLY A 485 17.28 14.61 16.84
C GLY A 485 16.64 15.97 16.50
N GLU A 486 17.43 16.90 15.96
CA GLU A 486 17.01 18.26 15.63
C GLU A 486 17.38 18.67 14.19
N ARG A 487 18.03 17.82 13.39
CA ARG A 487 18.54 18.16 12.05
C ARG A 487 17.91 17.28 10.98
N GLY A 488 17.94 17.77 9.74
CA GLY A 488 17.50 17.02 8.57
C GLY A 488 18.31 17.39 7.34
N PHE A 489 18.02 16.73 6.22
CA PHE A 489 18.66 17.00 4.93
C PHE A 489 18.08 18.27 4.28
N TYR A 490 18.98 19.14 3.81
CA TYR A 490 18.65 20.39 3.12
C TYR A 490 19.24 20.45 1.71
N ASN A 491 18.49 21.04 0.79
CA ASN A 491 18.94 21.45 -0.54
C ASN A 491 19.10 22.98 -0.63
N TYR A 492 19.75 23.46 -1.69
CA TYR A 492 19.79 24.88 -2.03
C TYR A 492 18.81 25.20 -3.16
N SER A 493 17.76 25.95 -2.84
CA SER A 493 16.72 26.34 -3.79
C SER A 493 16.20 27.74 -3.51
N SER A 494 15.81 28.45 -4.58
CA SER A 494 15.29 29.83 -4.51
C SER A 494 16.23 30.80 -3.75
N GLY A 495 17.55 30.67 -3.91
CA GLY A 495 18.54 31.52 -3.23
C GLY A 495 18.69 31.28 -1.72
N SER A 496 18.20 30.15 -1.19
CA SER A 496 18.30 29.82 0.23
C SER A 496 18.39 28.31 0.48
N TRP A 497 18.79 27.92 1.70
CA TRP A 497 18.74 26.52 2.12
C TRP A 497 17.31 26.15 2.52
N SER A 498 16.79 25.07 1.93
CA SER A 498 15.44 24.54 2.14
C SER A 498 15.51 23.09 2.63
N ASN A 499 14.69 22.73 3.62
CA ASN A 499 14.47 21.34 4.04
C ASN A 499 13.34 20.64 3.26
N LEU A 500 12.70 21.35 2.33
CA LEU A 500 11.59 20.83 1.54
C LEU A 500 12.09 20.14 0.27
N TRP A 501 11.66 18.90 0.08
CA TRP A 501 11.91 18.05 -1.07
C TRP A 501 10.58 17.76 -1.79
N SER A 502 10.61 17.74 -3.11
CA SER A 502 9.45 17.47 -3.99
C SER A 502 9.92 16.86 -5.31
N ASP A 503 8.98 16.57 -6.21
CA ASP A 503 9.25 16.25 -7.61
C ASP A 503 10.21 17.22 -8.33
N GLN A 504 10.27 18.49 -7.92
CA GLN A 504 11.18 19.50 -8.46
C GLN A 504 12.46 19.67 -7.62
N ARG A 505 12.52 19.10 -6.41
CA ARG A 505 13.65 19.21 -5.47
C ARG A 505 13.92 17.83 -4.91
N GLN A 506 14.74 17.06 -5.60
CA GLN A 506 14.93 15.64 -5.35
C GLN A 506 16.32 15.37 -4.76
N LEU A 507 16.39 14.43 -3.81
CA LEU A 507 17.64 13.94 -3.23
C LEU A 507 18.09 12.71 -4.03
N ARG A 508 19.24 12.80 -4.68
CA ARG A 508 19.94 11.67 -5.32
C ARG A 508 21.00 11.11 -4.39
N ILE A 509 21.06 9.80 -4.31
CA ILE A 509 21.92 9.02 -3.44
C ILE A 509 22.68 8.02 -4.32
N ASP A 510 23.91 8.34 -4.70
CA ASP A 510 24.72 7.49 -5.59
C ASP A 510 25.60 6.52 -4.79
N PHE A 511 25.69 5.27 -5.25
CA PHE A 511 26.46 4.22 -4.59
C PHE A 511 27.70 3.84 -5.39
N THR A 512 28.85 3.73 -4.71
CA THR A 512 30.10 3.25 -5.35
C THR A 512 30.05 1.76 -5.67
N SER A 513 29.28 1.00 -4.88
CA SER A 513 29.00 -0.42 -5.07
C SER A 513 27.49 -0.62 -5.04
N PRO A 514 26.93 -1.49 -5.89
CA PRO A 514 25.50 -1.76 -5.88
C PRO A 514 24.98 -2.22 -4.52
N VAL A 515 23.75 -1.82 -4.18
CA VAL A 515 23.09 -2.14 -2.90
C VAL A 515 21.72 -2.78 -3.15
N SER A 516 21.21 -3.55 -2.19
CA SER A 516 19.87 -4.15 -2.29
C SER A 516 18.83 -3.47 -1.39
N ARG A 517 19.23 -2.50 -0.55
CA ARG A 517 18.33 -1.84 0.39
C ARG A 517 18.69 -0.39 0.61
N VAL A 518 17.68 0.46 0.56
CA VAL A 518 17.76 1.86 1.02
C VAL A 518 16.53 2.13 1.87
N SER A 519 16.72 2.87 2.96
CA SER A 519 15.61 3.44 3.71
C SER A 519 15.90 4.87 4.13
N ILE A 520 14.89 5.72 4.11
CA ILE A 520 14.97 7.12 4.54
C ILE A 520 13.61 7.55 5.07
N ASP A 521 13.59 8.43 6.06
CA ASP A 521 12.35 8.93 6.63
C ASP A 521 11.83 10.10 5.79
N ALA A 522 10.56 10.03 5.41
CA ALA A 522 9.79 11.16 4.88
C ALA A 522 8.99 11.79 6.02
N ILE A 523 8.98 13.13 6.10
CA ILE A 523 8.22 13.86 7.11
C ILE A 523 7.29 14.85 6.41
N ALA A 524 5.98 14.73 6.66
CA ALA A 524 4.99 15.61 6.06
C ALA A 524 5.06 17.04 6.59
N GLN A 525 5.02 18.04 5.71
CA GLN A 525 4.89 19.43 6.09
C GLN A 525 3.42 19.81 6.33
N LEU A 526 2.53 19.28 5.50
CA LEU A 526 1.09 19.51 5.44
C LEU A 526 0.34 18.19 5.42
N ASP A 527 -0.95 18.25 5.74
CA ASP A 527 -1.83 17.08 5.62
C ASP A 527 -1.94 16.68 4.15
N GLY A 528 -1.70 15.40 3.87
CA GLY A 528 -1.77 14.82 2.53
C GLY A 528 -0.44 14.78 1.78
N ASP A 529 0.67 15.26 2.37
CA ASP A 529 2.00 15.08 1.78
C ASP A 529 2.32 13.58 1.68
N VAL A 530 2.96 13.22 0.56
CA VAL A 530 3.34 11.85 0.23
C VAL A 530 4.82 11.84 -0.12
N GLY A 531 5.56 10.87 0.41
CA GLY A 531 6.97 10.64 0.08
C GLY A 531 7.16 9.51 -0.91
N VAL A 532 8.22 9.61 -1.71
CA VAL A 532 8.64 8.58 -2.66
C VAL A 532 10.13 8.26 -2.48
N LEU A 533 10.46 6.97 -2.48
CA LEU A 533 11.82 6.44 -2.59
C LEU A 533 11.89 5.48 -3.77
N GLU A 534 12.86 5.69 -4.66
CA GLU A 534 13.06 4.90 -5.88
C GLU A 534 14.50 4.41 -5.96
N LEU A 535 14.72 3.16 -6.39
CA LEU A 535 16.05 2.58 -6.64
C LEU A 535 16.22 2.32 -8.13
N TYR A 536 17.39 2.64 -8.66
CA TYR A 536 17.71 2.49 -10.07
C TYR A 536 19.00 1.69 -10.26
N ASP A 537 19.09 0.95 -11.36
CA ASP A 537 20.34 0.35 -11.80
C ASP A 537 21.26 1.39 -12.50
N ALA A 538 22.39 0.92 -13.04
CA ALA A 538 23.36 1.78 -13.71
C ALA A 538 22.92 2.25 -15.11
N ASP A 539 21.86 1.65 -15.66
CA ASP A 539 21.29 1.95 -16.98
C ASP A 539 20.01 2.80 -16.85
N ASP A 540 19.76 3.36 -15.66
CA ASP A 540 18.59 4.17 -15.30
C ASP A 540 17.24 3.42 -15.31
N ASN A 541 17.26 2.08 -15.22
CA ASN A 541 16.02 1.31 -15.04
C ASN A 541 15.57 1.34 -13.58
N LEU A 542 14.28 1.60 -13.37
CA LEU A 542 13.66 1.56 -12.04
C LEU A 542 13.57 0.11 -11.55
N LEU A 543 14.21 -0.18 -10.41
CA LEU A 543 14.24 -1.51 -9.79
C LEU A 543 13.16 -1.70 -8.72
N GLY A 544 12.70 -0.60 -8.11
CA GLY A 544 11.68 -0.62 -7.08
C GLY A 544 11.33 0.77 -6.58
N ARG A 545 10.09 0.93 -6.14
CA ARG A 545 9.55 2.17 -5.59
C ARG A 545 8.81 1.89 -4.29
N TYR A 546 8.98 2.78 -3.32
CA TYR A 546 8.11 2.92 -2.16
C TYR A 546 7.41 4.27 -2.21
N THR A 547 6.10 4.28 -2.01
CA THR A 547 5.28 5.50 -1.90
C THR A 547 4.54 5.44 -0.57
N THR A 548 4.67 6.49 0.25
CA THR A 548 3.95 6.54 1.54
C THR A 548 2.45 6.65 1.31
N SER A 549 1.66 6.31 2.32
CA SER A 549 0.27 6.81 2.35
C SER A 549 0.26 8.34 2.53
N PRO A 550 -0.84 9.05 2.22
CA PRO A 550 -1.00 10.45 2.58
C PRO A 550 -0.80 10.64 4.09
N MET A 551 0.20 11.42 4.46
CA MET A 551 0.62 11.61 5.85
C MET A 551 -0.05 12.84 6.48
N ALA A 552 -0.27 12.82 7.80
CA ALA A 552 -0.71 14.01 8.54
C ALA A 552 0.48 14.97 8.76
N ALA A 553 0.25 16.27 8.82
CA ALA A 553 1.30 17.26 9.02
C ALA A 553 2.15 16.96 10.27
N GLY A 554 3.47 16.92 10.10
CA GLY A 554 4.45 16.61 11.15
C GLY A 554 4.59 15.13 11.49
N SER A 555 3.80 14.24 10.88
CA SER A 555 4.03 12.80 10.97
C SER A 555 5.17 12.38 10.04
N SER A 556 5.81 11.26 10.36
CA SER A 556 6.92 10.71 9.60
C SER A 556 6.69 9.23 9.28
N GLU A 557 7.15 8.80 8.11
CA GLU A 557 7.10 7.41 7.67
C GLU A 557 8.48 7.01 7.10
N THR A 558 8.98 5.85 7.51
CA THR A 558 10.22 5.30 6.96
C THR A 558 9.93 4.63 5.63
N MET A 559 10.38 5.26 4.53
CA MET A 559 10.32 4.65 3.21
C MET A 559 11.41 3.60 3.09
N VAL A 560 11.06 2.40 2.62
CA VAL A 560 12.01 1.29 2.46
C VAL A 560 11.81 0.64 1.11
N VAL A 561 12.88 0.55 0.31
CA VAL A 561 12.91 -0.30 -0.88
C VAL A 561 13.95 -1.39 -0.67
N GLU A 562 13.53 -2.63 -0.90
CA GLU A 562 14.34 -3.83 -0.75
C GLU A 562 14.27 -4.67 -2.03
N LEU A 563 15.45 -5.09 -2.51
CA LEU A 563 15.66 -5.94 -3.68
C LEU A 563 16.24 -7.28 -3.23
N ASP A 564 16.05 -8.33 -4.03
CA ASP A 564 16.61 -9.66 -3.74
C ASP A 564 18.13 -9.72 -3.89
N LEU A 565 18.68 -8.87 -4.77
CA LEU A 565 20.10 -8.81 -5.08
C LEU A 565 20.61 -7.37 -5.01
N PRO A 566 21.90 -7.15 -4.70
CA PRO A 566 22.49 -5.82 -4.71
C PRO A 566 22.73 -5.34 -6.15
N THR A 567 21.72 -4.75 -6.76
CA THR A 567 21.75 -4.26 -8.15
C THR A 567 21.57 -2.75 -8.27
N ALA A 568 21.04 -2.07 -7.26
CA ALA A 568 20.80 -0.63 -7.32
C ALA A 568 22.11 0.16 -7.31
N ALA A 569 22.31 1.01 -8.32
CA ALA A 569 23.44 1.90 -8.47
C ALA A 569 23.21 3.28 -7.83
N TYR A 570 21.96 3.74 -7.78
CA TYR A 570 21.57 4.94 -7.06
C TYR A 570 20.12 4.87 -6.58
N ALA A 571 19.75 5.79 -5.69
CA ALA A 571 18.39 6.01 -5.25
C ALA A 571 17.97 7.47 -5.36
N ILE A 572 16.67 7.71 -5.46
CA ILE A 572 16.05 9.04 -5.46
C ILE A 572 15.01 9.08 -4.34
N ALA A 573 15.08 10.10 -3.48
CA ALA A 573 14.09 10.39 -2.45
C ALA A 573 13.50 11.79 -2.67
N ARG A 574 12.17 11.89 -2.65
CA ARG A 574 11.45 13.12 -3.01
C ARG A 574 10.03 13.14 -2.45
N GLY A 575 9.42 14.33 -2.42
CA GLY A 575 7.96 14.43 -2.32
C GLY A 575 7.31 13.90 -3.60
N HIS A 576 6.10 13.35 -3.45
CA HIS A 576 5.33 12.80 -4.55
C HIS A 576 4.97 13.87 -5.58
N LEU A 577 4.66 13.43 -6.80
CA LEU A 577 4.14 14.34 -7.82
C LEU A 577 2.83 14.94 -7.32
N ASN A 578 2.76 16.27 -7.35
CA ASN A 578 1.47 16.93 -7.41
C ASN A 578 0.98 16.83 -8.85
N ASP A 579 -0.33 16.77 -9.04
CA ASP A 579 -0.95 16.91 -10.35
C ASP A 579 -0.47 18.25 -10.95
N THR A 580 0.41 18.19 -11.94
CA THR A 580 1.17 19.34 -12.44
C THR A 580 0.28 20.37 -13.14
N ASP A 581 -0.95 19.99 -13.45
CA ASP A 581 -1.92 20.78 -14.19
C ASP A 581 -2.85 21.61 -13.28
N ASP A 582 -2.82 21.42 -11.95
CA ASP A 582 -3.54 22.24 -10.95
C ASP A 582 -2.64 23.34 -10.34
N PRO A 583 -2.73 24.61 -10.79
CA PRO A 583 -1.95 25.71 -10.21
C PRO A 583 -2.38 26.14 -8.79
N ARG A 584 -3.45 25.56 -8.23
CA ARG A 584 -4.03 25.85 -6.91
C ARG A 584 -3.70 24.79 -5.87
N ARG A 585 -3.33 23.57 -6.27
CA ARG A 585 -2.81 22.56 -5.33
C ARG A 585 -1.38 22.89 -4.93
N GLN A 586 -1.14 22.81 -3.62
CA GLN A 586 0.18 22.99 -3.05
C GLN A 586 1.06 21.80 -3.49
N PRO A 587 2.29 22.04 -3.97
CA PRO A 587 3.24 20.95 -4.23
C PRO A 587 3.39 20.10 -2.97
N LEU A 588 3.45 18.78 -3.13
CA LEU A 588 3.64 17.88 -2.00
C LEU A 588 5.10 17.96 -1.56
N TYR A 589 5.31 18.46 -0.35
CA TYR A 589 6.64 18.73 0.19
C TYR A 589 6.91 17.85 1.40
N ILE A 590 8.05 17.17 1.39
CA ILE A 590 8.49 16.39 2.54
C ILE A 590 9.81 16.93 3.08
N GLY A 591 10.02 16.75 4.39
CA GLY A 591 11.36 16.66 4.97
C GLY A 591 11.94 15.27 4.74
N LEU A 592 13.26 15.18 4.69
CA LEU A 592 13.99 13.92 4.59
C LEU A 592 15.01 13.83 5.72
N ASP A 593 15.10 12.64 6.32
CA ASP A 593 15.98 12.38 7.48
C ASP A 593 16.37 10.89 7.60
N ASN A 594 17.35 10.55 8.47
CA ASN A 594 17.67 9.18 8.88
C ASN A 594 17.95 8.18 7.72
N LEU A 595 18.85 8.55 6.82
CA LEU A 595 19.20 7.73 5.66
C LEU A 595 20.02 6.49 6.06
N LYS A 596 19.58 5.31 5.62
CA LYS A 596 20.29 4.04 5.77
C LYS A 596 20.42 3.34 4.43
N VAL A 597 21.63 2.91 4.10
CA VAL A 597 21.96 2.26 2.83
C VAL A 597 22.66 0.94 3.12
N GLY A 598 22.20 -0.13 2.47
CA GLY A 598 22.66 -1.49 2.70
C GLY A 598 21.85 -2.26 3.76
N ARG A 599 22.14 -3.56 3.86
CA ARG A 599 21.45 -4.49 4.77
C ARG A 599 22.07 -4.47 6.16
N SER A 600 21.21 -4.55 7.18
CA SER A 600 21.63 -4.73 8.57
C SER A 600 22.50 -6.00 8.70
N ASN A 601 23.48 -5.97 9.59
CA ASN A 601 24.25 -7.15 9.97
C ASN A 601 23.60 -7.96 11.10
N LYS A 602 22.40 -7.55 11.52
CA LYS A 602 21.63 -8.11 12.63
C LYS A 602 20.18 -8.32 12.28
N THR A 603 19.60 -9.37 12.83
CA THR A 603 18.15 -9.62 12.84
C THR A 603 17.71 -10.08 14.23
N VAL A 604 16.40 -10.17 14.44
CA VAL A 604 15.78 -10.66 15.65
C VAL A 604 14.96 -11.89 15.32
N THR A 605 15.04 -12.94 16.15
CA THR A 605 14.20 -14.13 15.96
C THR A 605 12.73 -13.83 16.20
N ASN A 606 11.87 -14.43 15.39
CA ASN A 606 10.42 -14.29 15.49
C ASN A 606 9.83 -15.13 16.64
N ALA A 607 8.50 -15.17 16.73
CA ALA A 607 7.77 -15.89 17.79
C ALA A 607 8.08 -17.40 17.86
N LEU A 608 8.56 -18.00 16.77
CA LEU A 608 8.94 -19.41 16.70
C LEU A 608 10.46 -19.61 16.82
N GLY A 609 11.24 -18.56 17.12
CA GLY A 609 12.70 -18.65 17.17
C GLY A 609 13.40 -18.70 15.80
N GLY A 610 12.64 -18.66 14.71
CA GLY A 610 13.18 -18.57 13.35
C GLY A 610 13.69 -17.18 13.03
N PHE A 611 14.70 -17.07 12.16
CA PHE A 611 15.19 -15.80 11.65
C PHE A 611 15.55 -15.87 10.17
N THR A 612 15.39 -14.72 9.51
CA THR A 612 15.99 -14.43 8.21
C THR A 612 16.79 -13.13 8.33
N LEU A 613 18.00 -13.14 7.78
CA LEU A 613 18.95 -12.03 7.76
C LEU A 613 19.46 -11.85 6.32
N PRO A 614 18.76 -11.05 5.51
CA PRO A 614 19.24 -10.70 4.19
C PRO A 614 20.60 -10.00 4.28
N PHE A 615 21.54 -10.38 3.41
CA PHE A 615 22.91 -9.91 3.51
C PHE A 615 23.58 -9.89 2.12
N ASP A 616 24.17 -8.75 1.74
CA ASP A 616 24.65 -8.53 0.36
C ASP A 616 26.13 -8.86 0.16
N VAL A 617 26.89 -8.97 1.26
CA VAL A 617 28.36 -9.06 1.18
C VAL A 617 28.79 -10.52 1.15
N SER A 618 29.32 -10.96 0.00
CA SER A 618 29.92 -12.30 -0.11
C SER A 618 31.18 -12.42 0.74
N GLY A 619 31.34 -13.55 1.42
CA GLY A 619 32.48 -13.81 2.28
C GLY A 619 32.25 -14.96 3.27
N ASP A 620 33.29 -15.22 4.06
CA ASP A 620 33.26 -16.17 5.16
C ASP A 620 33.08 -15.42 6.48
N TYR A 621 32.06 -15.79 7.25
CA TYR A 621 31.63 -15.11 8.47
C TYR A 621 31.35 -16.10 9.60
N ARG A 622 30.99 -15.57 10.76
CA ARG A 622 30.38 -16.33 11.85
C ARG A 622 29.09 -15.65 12.29
N LEU A 623 28.09 -16.42 12.69
CA LEU A 623 26.89 -15.91 13.32
C LEU A 623 27.00 -16.02 14.84
N ARG A 624 26.72 -14.92 15.53
CA ARG A 624 26.69 -14.83 17.00
C ARG A 624 25.27 -14.50 17.45
N ILE A 625 24.78 -15.23 18.45
CA ILE A 625 23.58 -14.85 19.19
C ILE A 625 23.95 -14.05 20.44
N THR A 626 23.13 -13.06 20.80
CA THR A 626 23.27 -12.36 22.08
C THR A 626 22.27 -12.93 23.07
N PRO A 627 22.72 -13.58 24.16
CA PRO A 627 21.81 -14.15 25.14
C PRO A 627 21.04 -13.10 25.91
N SER A 628 19.78 -13.43 26.23
CA SER A 628 19.02 -12.70 27.25
C SER A 628 19.53 -13.05 28.65
N GLU A 629 19.12 -12.29 29.67
CA GLU A 629 19.69 -12.32 31.03
C GLU A 629 19.71 -13.70 31.71
N TYR A 630 18.92 -14.67 31.24
CA TYR A 630 18.75 -16.00 31.84
C TYR A 630 19.36 -17.16 31.05
N TYR A 631 20.08 -16.90 29.97
CA TYR A 631 20.61 -17.95 29.10
C TYR A 631 22.12 -17.85 28.90
N ASP A 632 22.75 -19.00 28.70
CA ASP A 632 24.09 -19.13 28.15
C ASP A 632 23.98 -19.40 26.63
N SER A 633 24.76 -18.69 25.82
CA SER A 633 24.79 -18.88 24.36
C SER A 633 25.87 -19.89 23.94
N SER A 634 25.61 -20.65 22.87
CA SER A 634 26.64 -21.46 22.21
C SER A 634 27.77 -20.61 21.58
N ASP A 635 28.86 -21.27 21.20
CA ASP A 635 29.91 -20.64 20.37
C ASP A 635 29.35 -20.17 19.01
N PRO A 636 29.90 -19.09 18.41
CA PRO A 636 29.50 -18.63 17.08
C PRO A 636 29.70 -19.70 16.00
N VAL A 637 28.78 -19.77 15.04
CA VAL A 637 28.80 -20.77 13.95
C VAL A 637 29.40 -20.20 12.68
N ASP A 638 30.34 -20.90 12.05
CA ASP A 638 30.92 -20.54 10.76
C ASP A 638 29.90 -20.66 9.61
N VAL A 639 29.83 -19.62 8.79
CA VAL A 639 28.95 -19.52 7.62
C VAL A 639 29.69 -18.92 6.44
N SER A 640 29.25 -19.22 5.23
CA SER A 640 29.75 -18.59 4.02
C SER A 640 28.59 -18.16 3.13
N LEU A 641 28.78 -17.00 2.49
CA LEU A 641 27.86 -16.47 1.51
C LEU A 641 28.61 -16.25 0.20
N THR A 642 28.08 -16.81 -0.88
CA THR A 642 28.57 -16.59 -2.25
C THR A 642 27.41 -16.11 -3.12
N ALA A 643 27.72 -15.45 -4.23
CA ALA A 643 26.72 -15.05 -5.22
C ALA A 643 25.88 -16.21 -5.79
N GLN A 644 26.27 -17.48 -5.59
CA GLN A 644 25.58 -18.67 -6.12
C GLN A 644 24.79 -19.45 -5.07
N THR A 645 25.13 -19.29 -3.78
CA THR A 645 24.47 -19.96 -2.66
C THR A 645 23.50 -18.97 -2.03
N GLY A 646 22.25 -18.94 -2.51
CA GLY A 646 21.24 -17.97 -2.09
C GLY A 646 21.11 -17.85 -0.56
N THR A 647 21.04 -18.96 0.17
CA THR A 647 20.82 -18.93 1.62
C THR A 647 21.67 -19.98 2.35
N SER A 648 22.34 -19.59 3.43
CA SER A 648 22.96 -20.53 4.38
C SER A 648 22.03 -20.74 5.57
N ARG A 649 21.57 -21.98 5.80
CA ARG A 649 20.73 -22.36 6.95
C ARG A 649 21.59 -22.71 8.15
N VAL A 650 21.29 -22.13 9.31
CA VAL A 650 22.09 -22.27 10.52
C VAL A 650 21.24 -22.67 11.72
N SER A 651 21.76 -23.60 12.50
CA SER A 651 21.22 -23.98 13.80
C SER A 651 22.06 -23.33 14.90
N LEU A 652 21.42 -22.58 15.78
CA LEU A 652 22.01 -21.97 16.96
C LEU A 652 21.22 -22.43 18.17
N SER A 653 21.91 -22.79 19.26
CA SER A 653 21.25 -23.29 20.47
C SER A 653 21.69 -22.49 21.69
N ALA A 654 20.79 -22.37 22.66
CA ALA A 654 21.07 -21.73 23.94
C ALA A 654 20.47 -22.57 25.07
N SER A 655 21.17 -22.61 26.20
CA SER A 655 20.70 -23.28 27.41
C SER A 655 20.40 -22.25 28.49
N ILE A 656 19.54 -22.59 29.45
CA ILE A 656 19.31 -21.72 30.61
C ILE A 656 20.63 -21.61 31.37
N ALA A 657 21.03 -20.38 31.70
CA ALA A 657 22.31 -20.14 32.33
C ALA A 657 22.42 -20.97 33.62
N GLU A 658 23.57 -21.61 33.85
CA GLU A 658 23.79 -22.42 35.06
C GLU A 658 23.67 -21.60 36.36
N THR A 659 23.57 -20.27 36.26
CA THR A 659 23.40 -19.36 37.40
C THR A 659 21.96 -18.87 37.58
N SER A 660 21.04 -19.20 36.65
CA SER A 660 19.66 -18.74 36.68
C SER A 660 18.82 -19.56 37.66
N TRP A 661 18.10 -18.88 38.54
CA TRP A 661 17.07 -19.46 39.42
C TRP A 661 15.65 -19.29 38.86
N HIS A 662 15.53 -18.67 37.70
CA HIS A 662 14.28 -18.41 37.01
C HIS A 662 14.18 -19.33 35.79
N ASN A 663 12.99 -19.88 35.53
CA ASN A 663 12.68 -20.58 34.28
C ASN A 663 12.18 -19.57 33.24
N PRO A 664 12.99 -19.16 32.26
CA PRO A 664 12.59 -18.16 31.26
C PRO A 664 11.61 -18.68 30.20
N LEU A 665 11.39 -20.00 30.08
CA LEU A 665 10.43 -20.58 29.12
C LEU A 665 9.02 -20.62 29.70
N LEU A 666 8.88 -21.18 30.89
CA LEU A 666 7.63 -21.28 31.65
C LEU A 666 7.90 -20.92 33.09
N ARG A 667 7.72 -19.65 33.44
CA ARG A 667 8.13 -19.10 34.76
C ARG A 667 7.64 -19.87 35.99
N ALA A 668 6.48 -20.53 35.90
CA ALA A 668 5.86 -21.25 37.01
C ALA A 668 6.08 -22.77 36.96
N ASP A 669 6.70 -23.27 35.90
CA ASP A 669 7.22 -24.64 35.80
C ASP A 669 8.58 -24.64 36.51
N VAL A 670 8.54 -24.92 37.81
CA VAL A 670 9.69 -24.82 38.71
C VAL A 670 10.55 -26.07 38.64
N ASN A 671 9.96 -27.22 38.28
CA ASN A 671 10.68 -28.48 38.14
C ASN A 671 11.21 -28.73 36.71
N HIS A 672 10.84 -27.87 35.76
CA HIS A 672 11.22 -27.92 34.36
C HIS A 672 10.76 -29.18 33.62
N ASP A 673 9.55 -29.68 33.95
CA ASP A 673 8.96 -30.86 33.30
C ASP A 673 8.03 -30.52 32.13
N GLY A 674 7.84 -29.22 31.84
CA GLY A 674 7.02 -28.71 30.76
C GLY A 674 5.55 -28.52 31.12
N ALA A 675 5.15 -28.77 32.37
CA ALA A 675 3.81 -28.50 32.89
C ALA A 675 3.85 -27.48 34.03
N ILE A 676 2.73 -26.76 34.23
CA ILE A 676 2.52 -25.95 35.44
C ILE A 676 1.46 -26.67 36.27
N ASP A 677 1.86 -27.40 37.29
CA ASP A 677 0.97 -28.25 38.07
C ASP A 677 1.16 -28.13 39.59
N GLU A 678 0.56 -29.04 40.36
CA GLU A 678 0.65 -28.99 41.82
C GLU A 678 2.06 -29.33 42.33
N ALA A 679 2.87 -30.06 41.55
CA ALA A 679 4.24 -30.42 41.92
C ALA A 679 5.15 -29.18 41.98
N ASP A 680 4.95 -28.21 41.09
CA ASP A 680 5.67 -26.92 41.11
C ASP A 680 5.38 -26.14 42.39
N ILE A 681 4.09 -26.03 42.73
CA ILE A 681 3.61 -25.35 43.93
C ILE A 681 4.18 -26.05 45.18
N ASP A 682 4.18 -27.38 45.21
CA ASP A 682 4.70 -28.17 46.33
C ASP A 682 6.21 -27.99 46.51
N LEU A 683 6.99 -27.83 45.43
CA LEU A 683 8.43 -27.55 45.49
C LEU A 683 8.71 -26.20 46.16
N ILE A 684 8.02 -25.14 45.71
CA ILE A 684 8.11 -23.80 46.31
C ILE A 684 7.69 -23.87 47.80
N LEU A 685 6.57 -24.54 48.09
CA LEU A 685 6.03 -24.65 49.44
C LEU A 685 6.98 -25.41 50.37
N ASN A 686 7.62 -26.47 49.89
CA ASN A 686 8.57 -27.27 50.65
C ASN A 686 9.84 -26.48 50.94
N GLU A 687 10.39 -25.73 49.97
CA GLU A 687 11.55 -24.86 50.17
C GLU A 687 11.23 -23.67 51.12
N LEU A 688 10.00 -23.13 51.07
CA LEU A 688 9.53 -22.13 52.05
C LEU A 688 9.53 -22.70 53.48
N ARG A 689 9.06 -23.93 53.66
CA ARG A 689 8.94 -24.61 54.98
C ARG A 689 10.27 -25.11 55.52
N ASN A 690 11.08 -25.72 54.65
CA ASN A 690 12.34 -26.38 54.98
C ASN A 690 13.42 -25.96 53.97
N PRO A 691 14.02 -24.75 54.11
CA PRO A 691 15.06 -24.28 53.19
C PRO A 691 16.21 -25.28 53.06
N VAL A 692 16.40 -25.78 51.85
CA VAL A 692 17.58 -26.58 51.45
C VAL A 692 18.46 -25.75 50.52
N LEU A 693 17.86 -25.07 49.54
CA LEU A 693 18.55 -24.32 48.48
C LEU A 693 18.96 -22.92 48.94
N THR A 694 18.09 -22.29 49.72
CA THR A 694 18.26 -20.90 50.22
C THR A 694 18.86 -20.83 51.63
N ALA A 695 19.48 -21.92 52.08
CA ALA A 695 19.92 -22.12 53.47
C ALA A 695 21.05 -21.13 53.86
N GLY A 696 20.71 -20.13 54.67
CA GLY A 696 21.63 -19.11 55.18
C GLY A 696 20.99 -17.74 55.44
N SER A 697 19.83 -17.47 54.83
CA SER A 697 19.06 -16.25 55.07
C SER A 697 17.88 -16.51 56.00
N ALA A 698 18.02 -16.20 57.29
CA ALA A 698 16.94 -16.31 58.28
C ALA A 698 15.88 -15.19 58.17
N THR A 699 15.55 -14.74 56.95
CA THR A 699 14.60 -13.65 56.69
C THR A 699 13.45 -14.10 55.80
N ALA A 700 12.34 -13.35 55.82
CA ALA A 700 11.12 -13.65 55.07
C ALA A 700 11.27 -13.53 53.54
N SER A 701 12.38 -12.96 53.07
CA SER A 701 12.75 -12.86 51.66
C SER A 701 14.24 -13.18 51.51
N ARG A 702 14.55 -14.23 50.76
CA ARG A 702 15.87 -14.85 50.71
C ARG A 702 16.55 -14.48 49.39
N VAL A 703 17.65 -13.73 49.44
CA VAL A 703 18.43 -13.42 48.23
C VAL A 703 18.99 -14.73 47.67
N LEU A 704 18.79 -14.95 46.38
CA LEU A 704 19.31 -16.11 45.68
C LEU A 704 20.79 -15.89 45.35
N GLY A 705 21.62 -16.90 45.62
CA GLY A 705 23.06 -16.84 45.35
C GLY A 705 23.36 -17.05 43.87
N ALA A 706 24.52 -16.60 43.39
CA ALA A 706 24.91 -16.73 41.98
C ALA A 706 25.22 -18.18 41.51
N SER A 707 24.98 -19.19 42.34
CA SER A 707 25.25 -20.60 42.01
C SER A 707 23.97 -21.41 42.10
N HIS A 708 23.36 -21.69 40.95
CA HIS A 708 22.32 -22.70 40.78
C HIS A 708 23.02 -24.00 40.34
N GLN A 709 22.61 -25.17 40.86
CA GLN A 709 23.15 -26.45 40.37
C GLN A 709 22.23 -27.00 39.28
N ASN A 710 22.79 -27.73 38.33
CA ASN A 710 21.99 -28.52 37.40
C ASN A 710 21.15 -29.53 38.22
N GLU A 711 19.83 -29.59 37.99
CA GLU A 711 18.78 -30.27 38.79
C GLU A 711 18.14 -29.48 39.96
N ASP A 712 18.66 -28.29 40.33
CA ASP A 712 17.95 -27.44 41.28
C ASP A 712 16.65 -26.88 40.63
N PRO A 713 15.55 -26.77 41.39
CA PRO A 713 14.32 -26.16 40.89
C PRO A 713 14.42 -24.64 40.71
N TYR A 714 13.76 -24.12 39.69
CA TYR A 714 13.68 -22.70 39.35
C TYR A 714 12.73 -21.91 40.28
N ILE A 715 13.16 -21.74 41.53
CA ILE A 715 12.30 -21.20 42.60
C ILE A 715 12.03 -19.69 42.52
N ASP A 716 12.72 -18.94 41.65
CA ASP A 716 12.48 -17.49 41.41
C ASP A 716 11.44 -17.28 40.31
N VAL A 717 10.16 -17.47 40.65
CA VAL A 717 9.06 -17.45 39.65
C VAL A 717 8.83 -16.04 39.11
N ASN A 718 9.04 -15.01 39.94
CA ASN A 718 8.78 -13.61 39.56
C ASN A 718 10.01 -12.85 39.04
N ALA A 719 11.18 -13.51 39.01
CA ALA A 719 12.47 -12.99 38.55
C ALA A 719 12.94 -11.74 39.31
N ASP A 720 12.67 -11.63 40.60
CA ASP A 720 13.11 -10.49 41.44
C ASP A 720 14.47 -10.71 42.13
N GLY A 721 15.10 -11.86 41.87
CA GLY A 721 16.40 -12.25 42.44
C GLY A 721 16.29 -12.70 43.90
N ARG A 722 15.06 -12.92 44.40
CA ARG A 722 14.79 -13.34 45.77
C ARG A 722 13.73 -14.42 45.77
N PHE A 723 13.82 -15.29 46.76
CA PHE A 723 12.81 -16.29 47.04
C PHE A 723 11.97 -15.88 48.25
N ASP A 724 10.67 -15.67 48.03
CA ASP A 724 9.68 -15.43 49.07
C ASP A 724 8.26 -15.93 48.73
N LYS A 725 7.25 -15.44 49.46
CA LYS A 725 5.85 -15.87 49.26
C LYS A 725 5.26 -15.34 47.96
N ARG A 726 5.88 -14.35 47.32
CA ARG A 726 5.49 -13.79 46.04
C ARG A 726 5.72 -14.80 44.92
N ASP A 727 6.77 -15.62 45.00
CA ASP A 727 7.01 -16.70 44.03
C ASP A 727 5.91 -17.75 44.10
N LEU A 728 5.53 -18.14 45.32
CA LEU A 728 4.39 -19.05 45.54
C LEU A 728 3.10 -18.47 44.97
N LEU A 729 2.82 -17.19 45.21
CA LEU A 729 1.63 -16.54 44.69
C LEU A 729 1.67 -16.50 43.15
N ALA A 730 2.81 -16.15 42.56
CA ALA A 730 2.97 -16.11 41.11
C ALA A 730 2.78 -17.48 40.45
N ALA A 731 3.25 -18.57 41.08
CA ALA A 731 3.03 -19.93 40.60
C ALA A 731 1.54 -20.34 40.67
N ILE A 732 0.87 -20.05 41.80
CA ILE A 732 -0.57 -20.31 41.96
C ILE A 732 -1.40 -19.52 40.94
N ASP A 733 -1.06 -18.23 40.73
CA ASP A 733 -1.74 -17.37 39.77
C ASP A 733 -1.55 -17.90 38.33
N ALA A 734 -0.35 -18.36 37.98
CA ALA A 734 -0.06 -18.95 36.68
C ALA A 734 -0.84 -20.25 36.43
N LYS A 735 -0.87 -21.17 37.41
CA LYS A 735 -1.67 -22.40 37.34
C LYS A 735 -3.17 -22.10 37.19
N THR A 736 -3.68 -21.14 37.98
CA THR A 736 -5.09 -20.73 37.91
C THR A 736 -5.42 -20.14 36.54
N ALA A 737 -4.53 -19.34 35.96
CA ALA A 737 -4.71 -18.80 34.62
C ALA A 737 -4.74 -19.90 33.54
N GLN A 738 -3.90 -20.93 33.67
CA GLN A 738 -3.90 -22.09 32.78
C GLN A 738 -5.21 -22.89 32.88
N GLU A 739 -5.72 -23.12 34.08
CA GLU A 739 -7.00 -23.82 34.31
C GLU A 739 -8.19 -23.03 33.71
N ILE A 740 -8.20 -21.70 33.87
CA ILE A 740 -9.22 -20.84 33.25
C ILE A 740 -9.14 -20.88 31.71
N ALA A 741 -7.93 -20.90 31.15
CA ALA A 741 -7.73 -21.00 29.71
C ALA A 741 -8.21 -22.36 29.15
N ALA A 742 -7.93 -23.45 29.87
CA ALA A 742 -8.39 -24.79 29.53
C ALA A 742 -9.93 -24.93 29.61
N ASP A 743 -10.56 -24.35 30.64
CA ASP A 743 -12.03 -24.36 30.79
C ASP A 743 -12.75 -23.57 29.67
N ASN A 744 -12.10 -22.56 29.08
CA ASN A 744 -12.65 -21.80 27.95
C ASN A 744 -12.53 -22.54 26.61
N LEU A 745 -11.66 -23.54 26.50
CA LEU A 745 -11.50 -24.37 25.29
C LEU A 745 -12.53 -25.52 25.22
N ASP A 746 -13.15 -25.89 26.35
CA ASP A 746 -14.03 -27.06 26.47
C ASP A 746 -15.55 -26.78 26.47
N GLY A 747 -16.01 -25.56 26.13
CA GLY A 747 -17.39 -25.38 25.64
C GLY A 747 -18.05 -24.00 25.82
N GLU A 748 -18.91 -23.69 24.84
CA GLU A 748 -20.11 -22.82 24.87
C GLU A 748 -20.57 -22.25 26.23
N PRO A 749 -21.11 -21.02 26.27
CA PRO A 749 -21.19 -20.21 27.48
C PRO A 749 -22.12 -20.82 28.52
N ARG A 750 -21.56 -21.22 29.66
CA ARG A 750 -22.35 -21.48 30.87
C ARG A 750 -22.54 -20.21 31.68
N VAL A 751 -23.80 -19.79 31.75
CA VAL A 751 -24.37 -18.81 32.66
C VAL A 751 -23.78 -18.95 34.07
N ILE A 752 -23.16 -17.88 34.57
CA ILE A 752 -22.73 -17.74 35.96
C ILE A 752 -23.97 -17.65 36.86
N PRO A 753 -24.21 -18.58 37.81
CA PRO A 753 -25.19 -18.36 38.86
C PRO A 753 -24.56 -17.51 39.97
N LEU A 754 -25.00 -16.26 40.09
CA LEU A 754 -24.75 -15.44 41.28
C LEU A 754 -25.38 -16.11 42.51
N TYR A 755 -24.55 -16.57 43.45
CA TYR A 755 -25.01 -17.01 44.77
C TYR A 755 -24.63 -15.98 45.83
N PHE A 756 -25.65 -15.32 46.41
CA PHE A 756 -25.51 -14.48 47.59
C PHE A 756 -25.48 -15.35 48.86
N PRO A 757 -24.67 -15.03 49.88
CA PRO A 757 -24.59 -15.84 51.09
C PRO A 757 -25.83 -15.64 51.97
N ALA A 758 -26.50 -16.73 52.35
CA ALA A 758 -27.50 -16.72 53.42
C ALA A 758 -26.84 -16.93 54.78
N SER A 759 -27.20 -16.10 55.75
CA SER A 759 -26.88 -16.26 57.17
C SER A 759 -28.05 -16.90 57.94
N ALA A 760 -27.68 -17.47 59.07
CA ALA A 760 -28.32 -18.51 59.89
C ALA A 760 -29.75 -18.28 60.43
N ASP A 761 -30.38 -19.46 60.69
CA ASP A 761 -31.26 -19.84 61.80
C ASP A 761 -32.64 -19.17 62.00
N SER A 762 -33.72 -19.95 61.83
CA SER A 762 -34.30 -20.77 62.92
C SER A 762 -35.74 -21.26 62.64
N SER A 763 -35.96 -22.53 63.01
CA SER A 763 -37.21 -23.14 63.53
C SER A 763 -38.50 -23.25 62.67
N THR A 764 -38.83 -24.51 62.36
CA THR A 764 -40.13 -25.22 62.49
C THR A 764 -41.42 -24.68 61.79
N MET A 765 -41.78 -25.35 60.68
CA MET A 765 -43.07 -26.01 60.29
C MET A 765 -44.43 -25.55 60.92
N PRO A 766 -45.61 -25.76 60.26
CA PRO A 766 -45.92 -26.06 58.85
C PRO A 766 -47.21 -25.39 58.27
N LEU A 767 -47.52 -25.69 56.98
CA LEU A 767 -48.83 -25.70 56.28
C LEU A 767 -49.48 -24.37 55.83
N ALA A 768 -49.57 -24.16 54.50
CA ALA A 768 -50.81 -24.28 53.70
C ALA A 768 -50.82 -23.35 52.45
N GLU A 769 -51.35 -23.93 51.37
CA GLU A 769 -51.71 -23.41 50.03
C GLU A 769 -52.13 -21.93 49.92
N ALA A 770 -51.67 -21.24 48.86
CA ALA A 770 -52.47 -20.76 47.71
C ALA A 770 -51.84 -19.53 47.00
N GLU A 771 -51.63 -19.66 45.69
CA GLU A 771 -51.46 -18.57 44.70
C GLU A 771 -52.83 -17.91 44.35
N PRO A 772 -52.91 -16.84 43.53
CA PRO A 772 -52.15 -15.58 43.53
C PRO A 772 -53.11 -14.35 43.41
N GLY A 773 -52.62 -13.13 43.66
CA GLY A 773 -53.45 -11.92 43.58
C GLY A 773 -52.69 -10.68 43.15
N SER A 774 -53.05 -10.18 41.97
CA SER A 774 -52.61 -8.97 41.26
C SER A 774 -52.47 -7.68 42.09
N LEU A 775 -51.42 -6.90 41.79
CA LEU A 775 -51.27 -5.49 42.16
C LEU A 775 -51.82 -4.58 41.05
N PRO A 776 -52.46 -3.46 41.42
CA PRO A 776 -52.04 -2.18 40.86
C PRO A 776 -52.07 -1.02 41.86
N SER A 777 -51.49 0.13 41.44
CA SER A 777 -51.56 1.52 41.95
C SER A 777 -50.20 2.04 42.46
N VAL A 778 -49.65 3.23 42.17
CA VAL A 778 -49.92 4.49 41.41
C VAL A 778 -49.26 5.63 42.22
N LEU A 779 -48.81 6.71 41.52
CA LEU A 779 -48.28 8.04 41.96
C LEU A 779 -46.75 8.13 42.14
N ALA A 780 -45.95 8.84 41.32
CA ALA A 780 -45.95 10.27 40.90
C ALA A 780 -45.95 11.22 42.11
N ASP A 781 -44.96 12.10 42.37
CA ASP A 781 -44.22 13.03 41.53
C ASP A 781 -42.87 13.41 42.19
N LEU A 782 -41.87 13.85 41.40
CA LEU A 782 -41.03 15.07 41.60
C LEU A 782 -39.85 15.09 40.57
N PRO A 783 -39.29 16.27 40.20
CA PRO A 783 -38.94 16.58 38.81
C PRO A 783 -37.47 16.37 38.41
N HIS A 784 -37.28 16.12 37.11
CA HIS A 784 -36.01 15.94 36.40
C HIS A 784 -35.28 17.27 36.10
N ALA A 785 -33.97 17.27 36.33
CA ALA A 785 -33.00 18.08 35.60
C ALA A 785 -31.79 17.18 35.26
N ASN A 786 -31.58 16.93 33.97
CA ASN A 786 -30.51 16.12 33.40
C ASN A 786 -29.16 16.85 33.50
N LEU A 787 -28.13 16.16 34.00
CA LEU A 787 -26.74 16.47 33.73
C LEU A 787 -26.02 15.22 33.25
N GLN A 788 -25.24 15.44 32.20
CA GLN A 788 -24.37 14.54 31.47
C GLN A 788 -23.31 13.89 32.38
N GLY A 789 -22.89 12.67 32.02
CA GLY A 789 -21.70 12.03 32.59
C GLY A 789 -21.64 10.52 32.33
N SER A 790 -21.23 10.12 31.13
CA SER A 790 -20.64 8.80 30.89
C SER A 790 -19.11 8.95 31.00
N ALA A 791 -18.56 8.27 32.00
CA ALA A 791 -17.16 8.28 32.38
C ALA A 791 -16.33 7.34 31.50
N SER A 792 -15.21 7.87 31.03
CA SER A 792 -14.01 7.16 30.57
C SER A 792 -13.35 6.48 31.76
N LEU A 793 -12.86 5.26 31.54
CA LEU A 793 -12.06 4.50 32.50
C LEU A 793 -10.63 5.04 32.55
N VAL A 794 -10.26 5.43 33.77
CA VAL A 794 -8.97 5.97 34.17
C VAL A 794 -7.98 4.83 34.42
N SER A 795 -6.83 4.92 33.77
CA SER A 795 -5.60 4.21 34.13
C SER A 795 -4.94 4.87 35.34
N TYR A 796 -4.56 4.04 36.31
CA TYR A 796 -3.85 4.40 37.52
C TYR A 796 -2.33 4.26 37.25
N VAL A 797 -1.59 5.38 37.26
CA VAL A 797 -0.13 5.36 37.44
C VAL A 797 0.18 6.10 38.73
N ILE A 798 0.93 5.43 39.59
CA ILE A 798 1.30 5.82 40.95
C ILE A 798 2.35 6.93 40.90
N ASP A 799 2.05 8.05 41.55
CA ASP A 799 2.98 9.13 41.85
C ASP A 799 3.70 8.85 43.19
N LEU A 800 5.02 8.95 43.19
CA LEU A 800 5.88 9.05 44.36
C LEU A 800 6.79 10.29 44.23
N THR A 801 6.24 11.44 44.61
CA THR A 801 6.98 12.58 45.21
C THR A 801 8.05 12.09 46.22
N THR A 802 9.22 12.70 46.47
CA THR A 802 9.62 14.12 46.56
C THR A 802 11.15 14.18 46.81
N ILE A 803 11.84 15.28 46.46
CA ILE A 803 12.72 16.12 47.34
C ILE A 803 13.64 17.05 46.52
N ARG A 804 13.49 18.38 46.78
CA ARG A 804 14.48 19.51 46.79
C ARG A 804 15.45 19.67 45.61
N ASP A 805 15.63 20.86 45.02
CA ASP A 805 16.02 22.12 45.67
C ASP A 805 15.73 23.35 44.79
N SER A 806 15.64 24.49 45.48
CA SER A 806 15.47 25.86 44.97
C SER A 806 16.68 26.39 44.17
N ILE A 807 16.45 27.34 43.27
CA ILE A 807 17.15 28.65 43.11
C ILE A 807 16.34 29.41 42.03
N ASP A 808 15.50 30.37 42.41
CA ASP A 808 15.75 31.81 42.60
C ASP A 808 15.71 32.62 41.30
N SER A 809 15.40 33.90 41.49
CA SER A 809 14.48 34.71 40.72
C SER A 809 15.15 35.95 40.12
N LYS A 810 14.39 36.66 39.24
CA LYS A 810 14.55 38.06 38.75
C LYS A 810 15.30 38.18 37.41
N GLN A 811 14.93 39.01 36.42
CA GLN A 811 14.20 40.30 36.31
C GLN A 811 13.42 40.33 34.96
N ALA A 812 12.17 40.81 34.82
CA ALA A 812 11.68 42.21 34.63
C ALA A 812 12.51 43.00 33.57
N GLN A 813 12.01 43.69 32.52
CA GLN A 813 10.80 44.48 32.18
C GLN A 813 10.72 44.63 30.63
N THR A 814 9.57 44.53 29.94
CA THR A 814 8.56 45.57 29.58
C THR A 814 8.97 46.72 28.62
N VAL A 815 8.01 47.09 27.72
CA VAL A 815 7.83 48.33 26.90
C VAL A 815 8.46 48.26 25.48
N SER A 816 7.84 48.60 24.34
CA SER A 816 6.72 49.49 23.97
C SER A 816 6.14 49.14 22.59
N SER A 817 4.85 49.39 22.43
CA SER A 817 4.13 49.63 21.17
C SER A 817 4.51 50.98 20.53
N VAL A 818 4.48 51.07 19.20
CA VAL A 818 4.37 52.33 18.43
C VAL A 818 3.49 52.09 17.19
N SER A 819 2.41 52.86 17.07
CA SER A 819 1.66 53.13 15.84
C SER A 819 2.00 54.53 15.30
N LEU A 820 1.83 54.76 13.99
CA LEU A 820 1.57 56.03 13.27
C LEU A 820 1.49 55.65 11.77
N ASP A 821 0.31 55.62 11.14
CA ASP A 821 -0.49 56.70 10.52
C ASP A 821 -0.13 57.04 9.04
N SER A 822 -1.12 56.73 8.18
CA SER A 822 -1.73 57.48 7.06
C SER A 822 -0.96 58.05 5.86
N ASP A 823 -1.59 57.78 4.70
CA ASP A 823 -1.75 58.58 3.47
C ASP A 823 -0.72 58.52 2.33
N THR A 824 -1.15 57.93 1.21
CA THR A 824 -1.14 58.59 -0.11
C THR A 824 -2.02 57.84 -1.12
N GLU A 825 -3.11 58.47 -1.57
CA GLU A 825 -3.90 58.06 -2.74
C GLU A 825 -3.14 58.35 -4.05
N ALA A 826 -3.18 57.42 -5.01
CA ALA A 826 -3.06 57.70 -6.43
C ALA A 826 -3.69 56.61 -7.33
N SER A 827 -4.87 56.94 -7.86
CA SER A 827 -5.47 56.54 -9.15
C SER A 827 -5.50 55.07 -9.59
N PHE A 828 -6.74 54.56 -9.64
CA PHE A 828 -7.20 53.41 -10.42
C PHE A 828 -6.83 53.51 -11.91
N ALA A 829 -6.13 52.49 -12.41
CA ALA A 829 -6.19 52.04 -13.79
C ALA A 829 -6.53 50.55 -13.76
N SER A 830 -7.71 50.20 -14.27
CA SER A 830 -8.21 48.83 -14.41
C SER A 830 -7.30 48.04 -15.35
N PHE A 831 -6.55 47.09 -14.81
CA PHE A 831 -5.85 46.06 -15.56
C PHE A 831 -6.64 44.77 -15.33
N SER A 832 -7.41 44.34 -16.32
CA SER A 832 -7.96 42.99 -16.37
C SER A 832 -6.82 42.06 -16.80
N PRO A 833 -6.40 41.08 -15.97
CA PRO A 833 -5.63 39.98 -16.49
C PRO A 833 -6.59 38.98 -17.12
N ASN A 834 -6.46 38.75 -18.43
CA ASN A 834 -6.99 37.56 -19.07
C ASN A 834 -6.22 36.36 -18.53
N TRP A 835 -6.93 35.43 -17.90
CA TRP A 835 -6.42 34.10 -17.56
C TRP A 835 -6.99 33.14 -18.61
N SER A 836 -6.11 32.44 -19.29
CA SER A 836 -6.42 31.30 -20.14
C SER A 836 -5.48 30.19 -19.68
N ASP A 837 -5.93 29.43 -18.69
CA ASP A 837 -5.25 28.20 -18.27
C ASP A 837 -5.62 27.09 -19.26
N ALA A 838 -4.64 26.25 -19.59
CA ALA A 838 -4.69 25.32 -20.70
C ALA A 838 -5.33 23.99 -20.26
N LEU A 839 -6.60 23.79 -20.61
CA LEU A 839 -7.19 22.45 -20.77
C LEU A 839 -6.47 21.76 -21.93
N ILE A 840 -5.77 20.65 -21.67
CA ILE A 840 -5.19 19.81 -22.71
C ILE A 840 -6.29 18.88 -23.22
N LEU A 841 -6.96 19.33 -24.28
CA LEU A 841 -7.76 18.47 -25.13
C LEU A 841 -6.79 17.61 -25.96
N ASP A 842 -7.02 16.30 -26.08
CA ASP A 842 -6.23 15.46 -26.98
C ASP A 842 -6.63 15.77 -28.44
N ALA A 843 -5.99 16.83 -28.93
CA ALA A 843 -5.57 17.13 -30.29
C ALA A 843 -4.58 18.31 -30.17
N ALA A 844 -3.32 17.98 -29.92
CA ALA A 844 -2.13 18.85 -29.85
C ALA A 844 -1.91 19.77 -28.62
N ALA A 845 -0.83 19.50 -27.88
CA ALA A 845 0.05 20.53 -27.28
C ALA A 845 1.44 19.91 -26.95
N HIS A 846 2.57 20.36 -27.54
CA HIS A 846 3.28 21.51 -26.98
C HIS A 846 4.28 22.27 -27.91
N ARG A 847 4.32 23.60 -27.70
CA ARG A 847 5.37 24.63 -27.90
C ARG A 847 5.69 25.16 -29.31
N ALA A 848 5.17 26.37 -29.57
CA ALA A 848 5.68 27.30 -30.57
C ALA A 848 6.81 28.19 -30.00
N ASP A 849 7.98 28.16 -30.64
CA ASP A 849 8.91 29.29 -30.64
C ASP A 849 8.42 30.38 -31.62
N ARG A 850 8.50 31.64 -31.22
CA ARG A 850 7.99 32.78 -31.97
C ARG A 850 8.86 33.06 -33.18
N SER A 851 8.37 32.84 -34.40
CA SER A 851 8.54 33.83 -35.49
C SER A 851 7.68 33.56 -36.76
N LEU A 852 7.04 34.64 -37.24
CA LEU A 852 6.68 34.97 -38.64
C LEU A 852 5.44 34.34 -39.31
N LEU A 853 4.35 35.11 -39.29
CA LEU A 853 3.43 35.45 -40.39
C LEU A 853 3.49 34.59 -41.68
N ARG A 854 2.45 33.77 -41.91
CA ARG A 854 1.63 33.73 -43.15
C ARG A 854 0.47 32.73 -43.00
N SER A 855 -0.74 33.19 -43.31
CA SER A 855 -1.94 32.38 -43.51
C SER A 855 -1.76 31.35 -44.63
N SER A 856 -2.06 30.07 -44.37
CA SER A 856 -2.29 29.06 -45.40
C SER A 856 -3.62 28.33 -45.14
N PRO A 857 -4.46 28.13 -46.18
CA PRO A 857 -5.74 27.43 -46.08
C PRO A 857 -5.49 25.93 -46.26
N ASN A 858 -5.63 25.12 -45.22
CA ASN A 858 -5.67 23.66 -45.36
C ASN A 858 -6.40 22.93 -44.22
N ASP A 859 -7.02 23.63 -43.26
CA ASP A 859 -7.88 23.02 -42.22
C ASP A 859 -9.26 22.55 -42.76
N GLU A 860 -9.57 22.78 -44.05
CA GLU A 860 -10.84 22.38 -44.68
C GLU A 860 -10.86 20.94 -45.24
N ALA A 861 -9.73 20.22 -45.25
CA ALA A 861 -9.64 18.95 -45.98
C ALA A 861 -10.02 17.69 -45.16
N THR A 862 -9.94 17.74 -43.82
CA THR A 862 -10.17 16.58 -42.95
C THR A 862 -11.65 16.42 -42.57
N ASP A 863 -12.37 17.54 -42.46
CA ASP A 863 -13.75 17.57 -41.94
C ASP A 863 -14.84 17.24 -42.98
N GLN A 864 -14.58 17.41 -44.28
CA GLN A 864 -15.56 17.03 -45.31
C GLN A 864 -15.68 15.51 -45.53
N TYR A 865 -14.81 14.70 -44.93
CA TYR A 865 -14.76 13.27 -45.21
C TYR A 865 -15.64 12.43 -44.27
N PHE A 866 -15.86 12.85 -43.02
CA PHE A 866 -16.66 12.09 -42.04
C PHE A 866 -18.18 12.24 -42.19
N ALA A 867 -18.66 13.25 -42.92
CA ALA A 867 -20.09 13.39 -43.23
C ALA A 867 -20.57 12.47 -44.38
N GLY A 868 -19.65 11.77 -45.07
CA GLY A 868 -19.93 11.07 -46.33
C GLY A 868 -20.40 9.62 -46.24
N LEU A 869 -20.59 9.03 -45.06
CA LEU A 869 -20.78 7.57 -44.91
C LEU A 869 -22.16 7.12 -44.39
N CYS A 870 -23.18 7.99 -44.42
CA CYS A 870 -24.55 7.62 -44.04
C CYS A 870 -25.46 7.08 -45.17
N GLU A 871 -24.96 6.89 -46.39
CA GLU A 871 -25.75 6.25 -47.46
C GLU A 871 -25.02 5.03 -48.01
N ASP A 872 -25.40 3.82 -47.57
CA ASP A 872 -25.66 2.70 -48.48
C ASP A 872 -26.21 1.46 -47.74
N LEU A 873 -27.50 1.18 -47.95
CA LEU A 873 -28.12 -0.13 -47.77
C LEU A 873 -28.75 -0.58 -49.11
N PRO A 874 -28.86 -1.89 -49.37
CA PRO A 874 -28.63 -2.45 -50.71
C PRO A 874 -29.88 -2.51 -51.59
N SER A 875 -29.77 -2.08 -52.84
CA SER A 875 -30.76 -2.43 -53.87
C SER A 875 -30.28 -3.61 -54.71
N SER A 876 -30.80 -4.79 -54.39
CA SER A 876 -30.73 -5.95 -55.27
C SER A 876 -31.64 -5.76 -56.52
N ALA A 877 -31.15 -6.32 -57.63
CA ALA A 877 -31.82 -6.61 -58.91
C ALA A 877 -31.89 -5.51 -60.00
N LYS A 878 -31.09 -5.69 -61.07
CA LYS A 878 -31.56 -6.16 -62.41
C LYS A 878 -30.43 -6.19 -63.46
N GLN A 879 -30.32 -7.34 -64.15
CA GLN A 879 -30.03 -7.56 -65.59
C GLN A 879 -28.96 -6.65 -66.22
N LEU A 880 -27.82 -7.12 -66.71
CA LEU A 880 -27.59 -8.20 -67.70
C LEU A 880 -26.09 -8.54 -67.71
#